data_AF-A0A817YRU7-F1
#
_entry.id   AF-A0A817YRU7-F1
#
_cell.length_a   1.000
_cell.length_b   1.000
_cell.length_c   1.000
_cell.angle_alpha   90.00
_cell.angle_beta   90.00
_cell.angle_gamma   90.00
#
_symmetry.space_group_name_H-M   'P 1'
#
loop_
_entity.id
_entity.type
_entity.pdbx_description
1 polymer ?
#
loop_
_entity_poly.entity_id
_entity_poly.type
_entity_poly.pdbx_seq_one_letter_code
_entity_poly.pdbx_strand_id
1 'polypeptide(L)'
;MLKRFFVRFNIELDSMKDNSSQFTTAKIEKAFETNYKDEQFKNMLSCFQTCSASLTSIKRIHLELTDKELSKRKRISDLMRNTKFGFIEKSNKFNIDIDPHAMSFNDLSELRDRARLIEYSTNNNNKFSIGSEHDIKELHSFVIFVEIVEKVLKNFSLLHTAGHPSTMNYLSPKKSFTCIDSNYQELIDFSVMLDNLLYDWEIYLCKMYGKHIDLTYFSYRQIWVVEDYLYNQLQELNASHSGYHLLKYIGIQPETIHFDCLPLKADNPNERLENIGKILTAQRSTTNSVYKQENRLIKKVYLVETSDEGILRGILSLFKTLDTPIAVNLLFYCTEETSWTEIRAFIYRCFYSQIFHQLIRPELLSTFIHDSFTRLVRQLVDDHPQHYFRLGIITTVSNAHLQLINGLRTLQLVQTIHDQDMLNRNDLQQIINEFIDENSTLVTSRINGLGKSYFIKKEIDRKKKNYMKFPISGDIDVDTIAERLRDYGYPLASSNAALHIDIGAVNNTKQLNELLYCLLLFRSFRLGRVAVYVPQNVPIYIELDSSPHSDHLQDKIVLFKFMNSKHIDNIDWNDFEINDQKVIQLVCNYLQAIKDKTILKKNIGDDSLDSFLPATCMNLLNESFFQYRDPTYINWTQLSICISVYHSLFSGFSRCGYFLIDHVENPQLRLDILRTLLQSSNQFTSLCVEDVRKSQRSASSNETAISFSDAIIRWDRTQPFSVVFSSGGDPIFVYKRPNDVPTSLVQAFQLHYEIITGNKNQQLNTCFPDYSQFTHETLFLKLATLSKKYFNKSICLKCYRQYDYSQTQCVRCESNEMLIRPISSKSEDIEKFQKFIAEKLQMEYVLTPDNYIKMLLIYLRVQSGLPVLIMGETGNLK
;
A
#
# COMPACT_ATOMS: atom_id res chain seq x y z
N MET A 1 50.50 9.82 -17.62
CA MET A 1 51.67 8.91 -17.77
C MET A 1 52.58 9.37 -18.91
N LEU A 2 52.09 9.39 -20.17
CA LEU A 2 52.83 9.87 -21.36
C LEU A 2 53.56 11.22 -21.21
N LYS A 3 52.87 12.25 -20.71
CA LYS A 3 53.46 13.57 -20.46
C LYS A 3 54.65 13.51 -19.48
N ARG A 4 54.59 12.65 -18.46
CA ARG A 4 55.69 12.49 -17.47
C ARG A 4 56.88 11.76 -18.06
N PHE A 5 56.65 10.75 -18.90
CA PHE A 5 57.72 10.04 -19.62
C PHE A 5 58.49 10.98 -20.54
N PHE A 6 57.80 11.73 -21.41
CA PHE A 6 58.47 12.65 -22.33
C PHE A 6 59.15 13.83 -21.65
N VAL A 7 58.62 14.31 -20.52
CA VAL A 7 59.31 15.32 -19.71
C VAL A 7 60.62 14.77 -19.14
N ARG A 8 60.60 13.56 -18.58
CA ARG A 8 61.80 12.91 -18.02
C ARG A 8 62.84 12.57 -19.09
N PHE A 9 62.37 12.04 -20.21
CA PHE A 9 63.21 11.76 -21.38
C PHE A 9 63.84 13.03 -21.96
N ASN A 10 63.08 14.14 -22.05
CA ASN A 10 63.63 15.43 -22.49
C ASN A 10 64.68 15.98 -21.50
N ILE A 11 64.44 15.87 -20.20
CA ILE A 11 65.44 16.26 -19.17
C ILE A 11 66.74 15.45 -19.34
N GLU A 12 66.63 14.16 -19.62
CA GLU A 12 67.79 13.29 -19.83
C GLU A 12 68.51 13.63 -21.14
N LEU A 13 67.77 13.93 -22.22
CA LEU A 13 68.34 14.41 -23.48
C LEU A 13 69.03 15.78 -23.34
N ASP A 14 68.47 16.69 -22.54
CA ASP A 14 69.07 17.99 -22.29
C ASP A 14 70.35 17.87 -21.44
N SER A 15 70.38 16.97 -20.45
CA SER A 15 71.60 16.65 -19.69
C SER A 15 72.73 16.05 -20.56
N MET A 16 72.37 15.45 -21.70
CA MET A 16 73.32 14.91 -22.68
C MET A 16 73.88 15.97 -23.62
N LYS A 17 73.24 17.15 -23.74
CA LYS A 17 73.76 18.28 -24.54
C LYS A 17 74.91 19.01 -23.84
N ASP A 18 74.93 19.03 -22.51
CA ASP A 18 75.93 19.76 -21.72
C ASP A 18 77.29 19.05 -21.63
N ASN A 19 77.36 17.76 -21.98
CA ASN A 19 78.61 17.00 -22.05
C ASN A 19 79.09 16.93 -23.50
N SER A 20 80.20 17.60 -23.81
CA SER A 20 80.81 17.77 -25.15
C SER A 20 81.35 16.48 -25.81
N SER A 21 80.54 15.44 -25.91
CA SER A 21 80.82 14.21 -26.67
C SER A 21 79.63 13.88 -27.58
N GLN A 22 79.92 13.64 -28.86
CA GLN A 22 78.97 13.52 -29.97
C GLN A 22 77.62 12.87 -29.62
N PHE A 23 76.55 13.57 -30.00
CA PHE A 23 75.15 13.16 -29.91
C PHE A 23 74.91 12.02 -30.92
N THR A 24 75.09 10.78 -30.50
CA THR A 24 74.91 9.60 -31.37
C THR A 24 73.55 8.96 -31.14
N THR A 25 72.94 8.44 -32.22
CA THR A 25 71.62 7.78 -32.20
C THR A 25 71.56 6.66 -31.16
N ALA A 26 72.65 5.91 -31.00
CA ALA A 26 72.77 4.84 -30.00
C ALA A 26 72.64 5.33 -28.54
N LYS A 27 73.05 6.56 -28.22
CA LYS A 27 72.88 7.13 -26.87
C LYS A 27 71.44 7.54 -26.60
N ILE A 28 70.75 8.07 -27.61
CA ILE A 28 69.33 8.44 -27.53
C ILE A 28 68.47 7.19 -27.34
N GLU A 29 68.74 6.13 -28.10
CA GLU A 29 68.07 4.83 -27.95
C GLU A 29 68.28 4.25 -26.56
N LYS A 30 69.50 4.33 -26.03
CA LYS A 30 69.80 3.88 -24.66
C LYS A 30 69.08 4.70 -23.60
N ALA A 31 68.99 6.02 -23.76
CA ALA A 31 68.25 6.91 -22.85
C ALA A 31 66.74 6.60 -22.89
N PHE A 32 66.21 6.33 -24.09
CA PHE A 32 64.82 5.95 -24.28
C PHE A 32 64.53 4.60 -23.63
N GLU A 33 65.36 3.59 -23.87
CA GLU A 33 65.24 2.27 -23.24
C GLU A 33 65.35 2.34 -21.71
N THR A 34 66.23 3.18 -21.18
CA THR A 34 66.43 3.33 -19.73
C THR A 34 65.19 3.94 -19.07
N ASN A 35 64.63 5.00 -19.66
CA ASN A 35 63.36 5.58 -19.19
C ASN A 35 62.18 4.61 -19.37
N TYR A 36 62.19 3.81 -20.43
CA TYR A 36 61.11 2.88 -20.76
C TYR A 36 61.10 1.64 -19.84
N LYS A 37 62.28 1.20 -19.36
CA LYS A 37 62.44 0.07 -18.44
C LYS A 37 62.03 0.38 -16.99
N ASP A 38 61.80 1.65 -16.65
CA ASP A 38 61.24 2.05 -15.35
C ASP A 38 59.83 1.44 -15.16
N GLU A 39 59.58 0.79 -14.01
CA GLU A 39 58.31 0.11 -13.71
C GLU A 39 57.09 1.02 -13.90
N GLN A 40 57.25 2.32 -13.67
CA GLN A 40 56.16 3.29 -13.83
C GLN A 40 55.70 3.48 -15.29
N PHE A 41 56.51 3.05 -16.27
CA PHE A 41 56.24 3.22 -17.71
C PHE A 41 56.17 1.89 -18.49
N LYS A 42 56.42 0.76 -17.83
CA LYS A 42 56.36 -0.60 -18.40
C LYS A 42 55.02 -0.91 -19.11
N ASN A 43 53.92 -0.32 -18.65
CA ASN A 43 52.58 -0.50 -19.22
C ASN A 43 52.22 0.51 -20.34
N MET A 44 53.16 1.36 -20.77
CA MET A 44 52.86 2.38 -21.78
C MET A 44 52.63 1.75 -23.16
N LEU A 45 53.41 0.73 -23.52
CA LEU A 45 53.22 -0.01 -24.76
C LEU A 45 51.91 -0.82 -24.74
N SER A 46 51.56 -1.43 -23.61
CA SER A 46 50.26 -2.10 -23.48
C SER A 46 49.11 -1.10 -23.58
N CYS A 47 49.24 0.12 -23.05
CA CYS A 47 48.25 1.19 -23.25
C CYS A 47 48.11 1.60 -24.72
N PHE A 48 49.23 1.78 -25.46
CA PHE A 48 49.18 2.08 -26.88
C PHE A 48 48.62 0.92 -27.71
N GLN A 49 49.00 -0.31 -27.39
CA GLN A 49 48.46 -1.52 -28.01
C GLN A 49 46.97 -1.67 -27.74
N THR A 50 46.51 -1.39 -26.50
CA THR A 50 45.10 -1.44 -26.13
C THR A 50 44.31 -0.32 -26.80
N CYS A 51 44.86 0.90 -26.89
CA CYS A 51 44.24 2.02 -27.61
C CYS A 51 44.20 1.77 -29.13
N SER A 52 45.24 1.16 -29.69
CA SER A 52 45.32 0.77 -31.11
C SER A 52 44.35 -0.36 -31.44
N ALA A 53 44.30 -1.41 -30.61
CA ALA A 53 43.34 -2.49 -30.73
C ALA A 53 41.89 -2.00 -30.56
N SER A 54 41.69 -0.98 -29.72
CA SER A 54 40.40 -0.33 -29.51
C SER A 54 40.13 0.83 -30.49
N LEU A 55 41.03 1.13 -31.44
CA LEU A 55 40.94 2.32 -32.29
C LEU A 55 39.66 2.30 -33.14
N THR A 56 39.25 1.13 -33.62
CA THR A 56 38.00 0.95 -34.37
C THR A 56 36.78 1.24 -33.51
N SER A 57 36.78 0.77 -32.25
CA SER A 57 35.73 1.07 -31.27
C SER A 57 35.73 2.55 -30.88
N ILE A 58 36.89 3.17 -30.71
CA ILE A 58 37.02 4.61 -30.41
C ILE A 58 36.53 5.45 -31.60
N LYS A 59 36.90 5.09 -32.83
CA LYS A 59 36.40 5.74 -34.05
C LYS A 59 34.90 5.56 -34.20
N ARG A 60 34.38 4.37 -33.94
CA ARG A 60 32.94 4.08 -33.97
C ARG A 60 32.19 4.89 -32.91
N ILE A 61 32.68 4.92 -31.68
CA ILE A 61 32.12 5.74 -30.59
C ILE A 61 32.17 7.23 -30.96
N HIS A 62 33.27 7.71 -31.55
CA HIS A 62 33.37 9.09 -32.00
C HIS A 62 32.37 9.41 -33.11
N LEU A 63 32.22 8.54 -34.11
CA LEU A 63 31.22 8.68 -35.19
C LEU A 63 29.79 8.64 -34.62
N GLU A 64 29.46 7.66 -33.78
CA GLU A 64 28.15 7.54 -33.13
C GLU A 64 27.83 8.73 -32.22
N LEU A 65 28.82 9.29 -31.51
CA LEU A 65 28.67 10.50 -30.71
C LEU A 65 28.49 11.74 -31.61
N THR A 66 29.25 11.86 -32.69
CA THR A 66 29.14 12.96 -33.65
C THR A 66 27.77 12.97 -34.33
N ASP A 67 27.27 11.79 -34.73
CA ASP A 67 25.94 11.63 -35.34
C ASP A 67 24.82 11.98 -34.35
N LYS A 68 24.96 11.58 -33.07
CA LYS A 68 24.02 11.96 -32.00
C LYS A 68 24.04 13.45 -31.70
N GLU A 69 25.22 14.08 -31.69
CA GLU A 69 25.35 15.54 -31.49
C GLU A 69 24.73 16.33 -32.64
N LEU A 70 24.98 15.91 -33.89
CA LEU A 70 24.36 16.50 -35.08
C LEU A 70 22.83 16.32 -35.05
N SER A 71 22.33 15.15 -34.64
CA SER A 71 20.89 14.90 -34.48
C SER A 71 20.25 15.81 -33.43
N LYS A 72 20.89 16.04 -32.29
CA LYS A 72 20.40 16.94 -31.24
C LYS A 72 20.43 18.41 -31.68
N ARG A 73 21.48 18.86 -32.37
CA ARG A 73 21.55 20.21 -32.95
C ARG A 73 20.44 20.44 -33.96
N LYS A 74 20.20 19.46 -34.84
CA LYS A 74 19.09 19.50 -35.80
C LYS A 74 17.75 19.63 -35.08
N ARG A 75 17.52 18.83 -34.02
CA ARG A 75 16.29 18.90 -33.22
C ARG A 75 16.09 20.25 -32.55
N ILE A 76 17.16 20.89 -32.07
CA ILE A 76 17.10 22.27 -31.52
C ILE A 76 16.72 23.25 -32.63
N SER A 77 17.36 23.18 -33.81
CA SER A 77 17.04 24.08 -34.92
C SER A 77 15.60 23.88 -35.42
N ASP A 78 15.13 22.65 -35.51
CA ASP A 78 13.74 22.34 -35.87
C ASP A 78 12.76 22.97 -34.86
N LEU A 79 13.08 22.93 -33.55
CA LEU A 79 12.28 23.56 -32.50
C LEU A 79 12.26 25.10 -32.61
N MET A 80 13.38 25.72 -32.99
CA MET A 80 13.47 27.18 -33.08
C MET A 80 12.87 27.76 -34.37
N ARG A 81 12.77 26.97 -35.44
CA ARG A 81 12.27 27.42 -36.75
C ARG A 81 10.76 27.57 -36.84
N ASN A 82 10.01 26.54 -36.47
CA ASN A 82 8.54 26.58 -36.54
C ASN A 82 7.91 25.55 -35.61
N THR A 83 7.57 25.98 -34.40
CA THR A 83 6.99 25.10 -33.39
C THR A 83 5.79 25.74 -32.74
N LYS A 84 4.70 24.98 -32.65
CA LYS A 84 3.54 25.33 -31.83
C LYS A 84 3.56 24.52 -30.55
N PHE A 85 3.36 25.18 -29.43
CA PHE A 85 3.37 24.54 -28.12
C PHE A 85 2.35 25.15 -27.18
N GLY A 86 1.98 24.41 -26.14
CA GLY A 86 1.07 24.85 -25.10
C GLY A 86 1.46 24.26 -23.77
N PHE A 87 0.84 24.73 -22.69
CA PHE A 87 1.04 24.19 -21.36
C PHE A 87 -0.11 23.26 -21.00
N ILE A 88 0.19 22.19 -20.28
CA ILE A 88 -0.78 21.18 -19.86
C ILE A 88 -0.60 20.87 -18.38
N GLU A 89 -1.65 20.35 -17.75
CA GLU A 89 -1.58 19.78 -16.40
C GLU A 89 -1.72 18.26 -16.52
N LYS A 90 -0.74 17.52 -16.00
CA LYS A 90 -0.75 16.06 -15.89
C LYS A 90 -0.49 15.70 -14.43
N SER A 91 -1.43 15.01 -13.80
CA SER A 91 -1.33 14.54 -12.41
C SER A 91 -0.96 15.65 -11.41
N ASN A 92 -1.69 16.78 -11.45
CA ASN A 92 -1.46 17.97 -10.61
C ASN A 92 -0.06 18.61 -10.75
N LYS A 93 0.64 18.36 -11.86
CA LYS A 93 1.89 19.02 -12.24
C LYS A 93 1.76 19.65 -13.62
N PHE A 94 2.30 20.86 -13.76
CA PHE A 94 2.32 21.55 -15.04
C PHE A 94 3.47 21.04 -15.90
N ASN A 95 3.21 20.89 -17.19
CA ASN A 95 4.17 20.48 -18.19
C ASN A 95 3.93 21.26 -19.49
N ILE A 96 4.84 21.14 -20.45
CA ILE A 96 4.70 21.64 -21.80
C ILE A 96 4.27 20.50 -22.73
N ASP A 97 3.50 20.85 -23.76
CA ASP A 97 3.13 19.98 -24.86
C ASP A 97 3.52 20.66 -26.17
N ILE A 98 4.30 19.95 -26.98
CA ILE A 98 4.84 20.45 -28.26
C ILE A 98 4.30 19.59 -29.39
N ASP A 99 3.50 20.20 -30.27
CA ASP A 99 2.90 19.55 -31.44
C ASP A 99 3.84 19.70 -32.65
N PRO A 100 4.17 18.64 -33.43
CA PRO A 100 3.71 17.23 -33.38
C PRO A 100 4.63 16.27 -32.62
N HIS A 101 5.63 16.76 -31.89
CA HIS A 101 6.71 15.94 -31.36
C HIS A 101 6.43 15.29 -29.99
N ALA A 102 5.27 15.58 -29.37
CA ALA A 102 4.85 15.07 -28.05
C ALA A 102 5.98 15.13 -27.00
N MET A 103 6.68 16.27 -26.96
CA MET A 103 7.86 16.49 -26.13
C MET A 103 7.49 17.06 -24.76
N SER A 104 8.13 16.57 -23.70
CA SER A 104 7.96 17.06 -22.33
C SER A 104 9.02 18.09 -21.93
N PHE A 105 8.82 18.78 -20.80
CA PHE A 105 9.82 19.69 -20.26
C PHE A 105 11.16 18.99 -19.93
N ASN A 106 11.12 17.71 -19.52
CA ASN A 106 12.33 16.96 -19.21
C ASN A 106 13.22 16.79 -20.45
N ASP A 107 12.60 16.56 -21.61
CA ASP A 107 13.31 16.46 -22.89
C ASP A 107 13.92 17.81 -23.30
N LEU A 108 13.18 18.91 -23.11
CA LEU A 108 13.71 20.26 -23.34
C LEU A 108 14.86 20.61 -22.39
N SER A 109 14.76 20.24 -21.11
CA SER A 109 15.83 20.46 -20.13
C SER A 109 17.10 19.70 -20.53
N GLU A 110 16.97 18.44 -20.97
CA GLU A 110 18.13 17.69 -21.48
C GLU A 110 18.75 18.37 -22.71
N LEU A 111 17.93 18.82 -23.66
CA LEU A 111 18.41 19.55 -24.84
C LEU A 111 19.09 20.87 -24.44
N ARG A 112 18.56 21.60 -23.46
CA ARG A 112 19.14 22.86 -22.94
C ARG A 112 20.52 22.61 -22.35
N ASP A 113 20.67 21.60 -21.50
CA ASP A 113 21.95 21.28 -20.87
C ASP A 113 22.99 20.87 -21.91
N ARG A 114 22.55 20.16 -22.96
CA ARG A 114 23.40 19.85 -24.12
C ARG A 114 23.76 21.08 -24.94
N ALA A 115 22.83 22.00 -25.18
CA ALA A 115 23.08 23.27 -25.87
C ALA A 115 24.14 24.10 -25.13
N ARG A 116 24.02 24.22 -23.79
CA ARG A 116 25.02 24.89 -22.94
C ARG A 116 26.40 24.25 -23.05
N LEU A 117 26.49 22.91 -22.99
CA LEU A 117 27.78 22.21 -23.14
C LEU A 117 28.43 22.46 -24.51
N ILE A 118 27.63 22.49 -25.57
CA ILE A 118 28.11 22.80 -26.92
C ILE A 118 28.63 24.25 -26.95
N GLU A 119 27.89 25.22 -26.40
CA GLU A 119 28.33 26.62 -26.30
C GLU A 119 29.67 26.76 -25.55
N TYR A 120 29.80 26.13 -24.37
CA TYR A 120 31.05 26.13 -23.60
C TYR A 120 32.24 25.50 -24.33
N SER A 121 32.03 24.39 -25.03
CA SER A 121 33.10 23.72 -25.79
C SER A 121 33.60 24.56 -26.97
N THR A 122 32.72 25.36 -27.57
CA THR A 122 33.02 26.18 -28.75
C THR A 122 33.78 27.45 -28.36
N ASN A 123 33.53 28.00 -27.16
CA ASN A 123 34.22 29.18 -26.63
C ASN A 123 35.64 28.88 -26.11
N ASN A 124 35.94 27.66 -25.63
CA ASN A 124 37.25 27.32 -25.06
C ASN A 124 38.28 26.81 -26.10
N ASN A 125 37.83 26.28 -27.23
CA ASN A 125 38.72 25.76 -28.27
C ASN A 125 38.91 26.79 -29.39
N ASN A 126 39.86 27.70 -29.22
CA ASN A 126 40.40 28.48 -30.33
C ASN A 126 41.07 27.53 -31.34
N LYS A 127 40.35 27.17 -32.43
CA LYS A 127 40.82 26.84 -33.79
C LYS A 127 40.25 25.59 -34.49
N PHE A 128 39.31 24.83 -33.92
CA PHE A 128 38.64 23.76 -34.71
C PHE A 128 37.20 23.54 -34.28
N SER A 129 36.26 24.30 -34.87
CA SER A 129 34.83 23.97 -34.80
C SER A 129 34.09 24.47 -36.06
N ILE A 130 33.42 23.53 -36.71
CA ILE A 130 32.68 23.62 -37.98
C ILE A 130 31.25 24.20 -37.71
N GLY A 131 31.10 25.17 -36.80
CA GLY A 131 29.81 25.79 -36.47
C GLY A 131 29.76 27.23 -36.96
N SER A 132 28.69 27.63 -37.63
CA SER A 132 28.49 29.03 -38.06
C SER A 132 28.14 29.91 -36.85
N GLU A 133 28.46 31.21 -36.89
CA GLU A 133 28.08 32.18 -35.84
C GLU A 133 26.55 32.19 -35.60
N HIS A 134 25.79 31.86 -36.64
CA HIS A 134 24.34 31.66 -36.61
C HIS A 134 23.94 30.51 -35.69
N ASP A 135 24.62 29.36 -35.76
CA ASP A 135 24.30 28.18 -34.93
C ASP A 135 24.49 28.47 -33.43
N ILE A 136 25.50 29.28 -33.08
CA ILE A 136 25.75 29.67 -31.68
C ILE A 136 24.63 30.59 -31.17
N LYS A 137 24.18 31.54 -31.98
CA LYS A 137 23.06 32.44 -31.63
C LYS A 137 21.74 31.67 -31.48
N GLU A 138 21.50 30.68 -32.33
CA GLU A 138 20.32 29.81 -32.26
C GLU A 138 20.34 28.95 -30.98
N LEU A 139 21.49 28.35 -30.63
CA LEU A 139 21.66 27.61 -29.38
C LEU A 139 21.42 28.48 -28.14
N HIS A 140 21.97 29.70 -28.11
CA HIS A 140 21.76 30.65 -27.03
C HIS A 140 20.28 31.05 -26.90
N SER A 141 19.62 31.33 -28.03
CA SER A 141 18.18 31.64 -28.07
C SER A 141 17.34 30.47 -27.55
N PHE A 142 17.71 29.22 -27.90
CA PHE A 142 17.06 28.03 -27.36
C PHE A 142 17.24 27.88 -25.83
N VAL A 143 18.42 28.19 -25.28
CA VAL A 143 18.63 28.15 -23.83
C VAL A 143 17.70 29.12 -23.11
N ILE A 144 17.61 30.36 -23.59
CA ILE A 144 16.70 31.38 -23.05
C ILE A 144 15.23 30.95 -23.18
N PHE A 145 14.84 30.41 -24.34
CA PHE A 145 13.50 29.88 -24.57
C PHE A 145 13.11 28.84 -23.49
N VAL A 146 13.97 27.85 -23.23
CA VAL A 146 13.70 26.82 -22.22
C VAL A 146 13.67 27.39 -20.80
N GLU A 147 14.50 28.38 -20.48
CA GLU A 147 14.47 29.08 -19.18
C GLU A 147 13.15 29.84 -18.96
N ILE A 148 12.60 30.47 -20.01
CA ILE A 148 11.30 31.14 -19.92
C ILE A 148 10.18 30.11 -19.75
N VAL A 149 10.24 28.98 -20.47
CA VAL A 149 9.30 27.87 -20.30
C VAL A 149 9.32 27.36 -18.84
N GLU A 150 10.52 27.12 -18.28
CA GLU A 150 10.68 26.71 -16.88
C GLU A 150 10.07 27.74 -15.91
N LYS A 151 10.32 29.03 -16.16
CA LYS A 151 9.75 30.12 -15.37
C LYS A 151 8.22 30.14 -15.42
N VAL A 152 7.62 29.95 -16.60
CA VAL A 152 6.16 29.86 -16.76
C VAL A 152 5.59 28.66 -16.01
N LEU A 153 6.22 27.48 -16.11
CA LEU A 153 5.80 26.29 -15.36
C LEU A 153 5.87 26.50 -13.84
N LYS A 154 6.91 27.18 -13.37
CA LYS A 154 7.06 27.58 -11.97
C LYS A 154 5.94 28.55 -11.55
N ASN A 155 5.64 29.57 -12.35
CA ASN A 155 4.56 30.51 -12.06
C ASN A 155 3.19 29.85 -12.04
N PHE A 156 2.91 28.90 -12.94
CA PHE A 156 1.68 28.10 -12.86
C PHE A 156 1.60 27.30 -11.56
N SER A 157 2.70 26.67 -11.15
CA SER A 157 2.76 25.92 -9.89
C SER A 157 2.52 26.83 -8.67
N LEU A 158 3.09 28.04 -8.67
CA LEU A 158 2.91 29.03 -7.61
C LEU A 158 1.49 29.61 -7.61
N LEU A 159 0.94 30.00 -8.76
CA LEU A 159 -0.45 30.47 -8.89
C LEU A 159 -1.45 29.39 -8.48
N HIS A 160 -1.20 28.13 -8.85
CA HIS A 160 -2.01 27.00 -8.44
C HIS A 160 -1.97 26.81 -6.91
N THR A 161 -0.78 26.90 -6.32
CA THR A 161 -0.57 26.81 -4.86
C THR A 161 -1.21 27.97 -4.11
N ALA A 162 -1.14 29.18 -4.68
CA ALA A 162 -1.82 30.37 -4.18
C ALA A 162 -3.33 30.37 -4.44
N GLY A 163 -3.86 29.37 -5.15
CA GLY A 163 -5.29 29.24 -5.40
C GLY A 163 -5.85 30.22 -6.42
N HIS A 164 -5.09 30.68 -7.42
CA HIS A 164 -5.66 31.55 -8.47
C HIS A 164 -6.54 30.73 -9.45
N PRO A 165 -7.81 31.12 -9.69
CA PRO A 165 -8.76 30.30 -10.44
C PRO A 165 -8.52 30.28 -11.96
N SER A 166 -7.77 31.25 -12.51
CA SER A 166 -7.55 31.36 -13.96
C SER A 166 -6.49 30.42 -14.53
N THR A 167 -5.75 29.67 -13.71
CA THR A 167 -4.66 28.79 -14.17
C THR A 167 -5.10 27.83 -15.28
N MET A 168 -6.31 27.27 -15.18
CA MET A 168 -6.90 26.35 -16.16
C MET A 168 -7.28 27.02 -17.49
N ASN A 169 -7.44 28.35 -17.51
CA ASN A 169 -7.78 29.09 -18.72
C ASN A 169 -6.57 29.31 -19.63
N TYR A 170 -5.36 29.13 -19.09
CA TYR A 170 -4.10 29.32 -19.83
C TYR A 170 -3.49 28.02 -20.35
N LEU A 171 -4.15 26.88 -20.16
CA LEU A 171 -3.69 25.58 -20.64
C LEU A 171 -4.19 25.28 -22.06
N SER A 172 -3.48 24.40 -22.76
CA SER A 172 -3.87 23.86 -24.07
C SER A 172 -5.18 23.06 -23.95
N PRO A 173 -6.10 23.15 -24.93
CA PRO A 173 -6.00 23.86 -26.20
C PRO A 173 -6.42 25.33 -26.15
N LYS A 174 -6.82 25.87 -24.98
CA LYS A 174 -7.36 27.25 -24.87
C LYS A 174 -6.31 28.31 -25.18
N LYS A 175 -5.05 28.06 -24.84
CA LYS A 175 -3.92 28.93 -25.17
C LYS A 175 -2.74 28.13 -25.71
N SER A 176 -2.17 28.62 -26.80
CA SER A 176 -0.99 28.05 -27.46
C SER A 176 -0.08 29.18 -27.92
N PHE A 177 1.21 28.90 -27.98
CA PHE A 177 2.26 29.82 -28.39
C PHE A 177 2.95 29.27 -29.63
N THR A 178 3.58 30.16 -30.39
CA THR A 178 4.39 29.79 -31.56
C THR A 178 5.80 30.33 -31.42
N CYS A 179 6.79 29.50 -31.77
CA CYS A 179 8.16 29.92 -32.00
C CYS A 179 8.43 29.85 -33.50
N ILE A 180 8.71 31.00 -34.12
CA ILE A 180 9.03 31.08 -35.56
C ILE A 180 10.37 31.81 -35.71
N ASP A 181 11.36 31.15 -36.31
CA ASP A 181 12.71 31.68 -36.52
C ASP A 181 13.32 32.37 -35.28
N SER A 182 13.28 31.67 -34.14
CA SER A 182 13.70 32.15 -32.82
C SER A 182 12.91 33.32 -32.24
N ASN A 183 11.77 33.69 -32.82
CA ASN A 183 10.85 34.65 -32.24
C ASN A 183 9.79 33.96 -31.37
N TYR A 184 9.84 34.25 -30.06
CA TYR A 184 8.90 33.77 -29.04
C TYR A 184 8.49 34.92 -28.09
N GLN A 185 8.35 36.14 -28.62
CA GLN A 185 8.02 37.33 -27.81
C GLN A 185 6.70 37.17 -27.03
N GLU A 186 5.70 36.51 -27.62
CA GLU A 186 4.43 36.23 -26.94
C GLU A 186 4.63 35.43 -25.64
N LEU A 187 5.60 34.50 -25.62
CA LEU A 187 5.93 33.72 -24.43
C LEU A 187 6.61 34.59 -23.36
N ILE A 188 7.47 35.53 -23.76
CA ILE A 188 8.13 36.47 -22.86
C ILE A 188 7.08 37.37 -22.20
N ASP A 189 6.23 38.01 -23.01
CA ASP A 189 5.18 38.91 -22.53
C ASP A 189 4.21 38.16 -21.60
N PHE A 190 3.89 36.91 -21.95
CA PHE A 190 3.07 36.04 -21.11
C PHE A 190 3.75 35.69 -19.78
N SER A 191 5.06 35.43 -19.77
CA SER A 191 5.83 35.19 -18.56
C SER A 191 5.78 36.39 -17.60
N VAL A 192 5.97 37.60 -18.13
CA VAL A 192 5.88 38.86 -17.37
C VAL A 192 4.47 39.10 -16.83
N MET A 193 3.45 38.84 -17.65
CA MET A 193 2.06 38.94 -17.21
C MET A 193 1.76 37.98 -16.05
N LEU A 194 2.27 36.74 -16.08
CA LEU A 194 2.12 35.79 -14.99
C LEU A 194 2.85 36.20 -13.72
N ASP A 195 4.04 36.82 -13.82
CA ASP A 195 4.74 37.37 -12.66
C ASP A 195 3.90 38.44 -11.96
N ASN A 196 3.37 39.40 -12.72
CA ASN A 196 2.51 40.47 -12.20
C ASN A 196 1.22 39.90 -11.60
N LEU A 197 0.58 38.96 -12.29
CA LEU A 197 -0.63 38.30 -11.80
C LEU A 197 -0.40 37.60 -10.45
N LEU A 198 0.71 36.87 -10.32
CA LEU A 198 1.06 36.21 -9.07
C LEU A 198 1.32 37.22 -7.96
N TYR A 199 2.11 38.26 -8.23
CA TYR A 199 2.43 39.31 -7.26
C TYR A 199 1.17 40.03 -6.76
N ASP A 200 0.32 40.49 -7.67
CA ASP A 200 -0.92 41.19 -7.34
C ASP A 200 -1.89 40.29 -6.56
N TRP A 201 -2.01 39.02 -6.98
CA TRP A 201 -2.83 38.04 -6.29
C TRP A 201 -2.35 37.80 -4.86
N GLU A 202 -1.06 37.56 -4.64
CA GLU A 202 -0.53 37.31 -3.30
C GLU A 202 -0.73 38.51 -2.34
N ILE A 203 -0.56 39.74 -2.84
CA ILE A 203 -0.83 40.95 -2.07
C ILE A 203 -2.31 41.03 -1.70
N TYR A 204 -3.20 40.83 -2.67
CA TYR A 204 -4.63 40.88 -2.43
C TYR A 204 -5.06 39.79 -1.44
N LEU A 205 -4.49 38.60 -1.56
CA LEU A 205 -4.76 37.46 -0.69
C LEU A 205 -4.33 37.74 0.75
N CYS A 206 -3.15 38.32 0.98
CA CYS A 206 -2.70 38.75 2.31
C CYS A 206 -3.62 39.84 2.90
N LYS A 207 -4.07 40.79 2.08
CA LYS A 207 -5.06 41.80 2.49
C LYS A 207 -6.39 41.16 2.90
N MET A 208 -6.83 40.12 2.19
CA MET A 208 -8.05 39.38 2.53
C MET A 208 -7.88 38.55 3.82
N TYR A 209 -6.72 37.94 4.04
CA TYR A 209 -6.43 37.22 5.30
C TYR A 209 -6.56 38.12 6.54
N GLY A 210 -6.11 39.37 6.44
CA GLY A 210 -6.28 40.35 7.53
C GLY A 210 -7.73 40.77 7.78
N LYS A 211 -8.60 40.70 6.76
CA LYS A 211 -10.03 41.07 6.87
C LYS A 211 -10.95 39.90 7.23
N HIS A 212 -10.69 38.73 6.64
CA HIS A 212 -11.52 37.54 6.69
C HIS A 212 -10.64 36.33 7.04
N ILE A 213 -10.44 36.13 8.34
CA ILE A 213 -9.47 35.15 8.85
C ILE A 213 -9.85 33.73 8.46
N ASP A 214 -11.13 33.42 8.25
CA ASP A 214 -11.58 32.06 7.91
C ASP A 214 -11.05 31.59 6.55
N LEU A 215 -10.66 32.50 5.66
CA LEU A 215 -9.99 32.17 4.41
C LEU A 215 -8.64 31.49 4.63
N THR A 216 -7.97 31.75 5.76
CA THR A 216 -6.64 31.19 6.06
C THR A 216 -6.65 29.69 6.33
N TYR A 217 -7.82 29.09 6.59
CA TYR A 217 -7.92 27.64 6.82
C TYR A 217 -7.91 26.82 5.53
N PHE A 218 -8.11 27.47 4.38
CA PHE A 218 -8.17 26.82 3.08
C PHE A 218 -6.88 27.07 2.31
N SER A 219 -6.31 26.00 1.74
CA SER A 219 -5.13 26.05 0.90
C SER A 219 -5.45 25.69 -0.55
N TYR A 220 -4.57 26.08 -1.48
CA TYR A 220 -4.71 25.76 -2.92
C TYR A 220 -6.09 26.19 -3.47
N ARG A 221 -6.81 25.23 -4.08
CA ARG A 221 -8.14 25.40 -4.65
C ARG A 221 -9.28 25.14 -3.68
N GLN A 222 -9.01 24.84 -2.40
CA GLN A 222 -10.06 24.51 -1.44
C GLN A 222 -11.09 25.62 -1.27
N ILE A 223 -10.66 26.89 -1.38
CA ILE A 223 -11.56 28.06 -1.37
C ILE A 223 -12.64 27.92 -2.46
N TRP A 224 -12.25 27.48 -3.66
CA TRP A 224 -13.16 27.28 -4.78
C TRP A 224 -14.00 26.01 -4.65
N VAL A 225 -13.49 24.99 -3.96
CA VAL A 225 -14.29 23.81 -3.60
C VAL A 225 -15.39 24.17 -2.60
N VAL A 226 -15.09 25.06 -1.66
CA VAL A 226 -16.10 25.62 -0.75
C VAL A 226 -17.07 26.52 -1.51
N GLU A 227 -16.60 27.38 -2.41
CA GLU A 227 -17.47 28.19 -3.26
C GLU A 227 -18.42 27.33 -4.10
N ASP A 228 -17.89 26.30 -4.77
CA ASP A 228 -18.67 25.33 -5.53
C ASP A 228 -19.75 24.69 -4.67
N TYR A 229 -19.39 24.25 -3.46
CA TYR A 229 -20.35 23.74 -2.49
C TYR A 229 -21.38 24.78 -2.05
N LEU A 230 -21.03 26.07 -1.93
CA LEU A 230 -21.99 27.09 -1.51
C LEU A 230 -23.01 27.41 -2.61
N TYR A 231 -22.62 27.37 -3.89
CA TYR A 231 -23.49 27.82 -4.99
C TYR A 231 -24.16 26.70 -5.79
N ASN A 232 -23.65 25.47 -5.74
CA ASN A 232 -24.16 24.36 -6.56
C ASN A 232 -24.97 23.31 -5.78
N GLN A 233 -25.45 23.63 -4.57
CA GLN A 233 -26.33 22.72 -3.82
C GLN A 233 -27.76 22.80 -4.34
N LEU A 234 -28.21 21.70 -4.94
CA LEU A 234 -29.60 21.49 -5.35
C LEU A 234 -30.42 21.05 -4.13
N GLN A 235 -30.87 21.98 -3.29
CA GLN A 235 -31.86 21.81 -2.20
C GLN A 235 -31.55 20.80 -1.06
N GLU A 236 -30.65 19.83 -1.24
CA GLU A 236 -30.24 18.83 -0.24
C GLU A 236 -28.74 18.91 0.06
N LEU A 237 -28.37 18.74 1.34
CA LEU A 237 -26.99 18.76 1.80
C LEU A 237 -26.20 17.56 1.26
N ASN A 238 -25.29 17.80 0.33
CA ASN A 238 -24.41 16.75 -0.17
C ASN A 238 -23.22 16.52 0.77
N ALA A 239 -23.39 15.61 1.72
CA ALA A 239 -22.36 15.25 2.70
C ALA A 239 -21.19 14.39 2.13
N SER A 240 -21.23 14.02 0.84
CA SER A 240 -20.08 13.44 0.14
C SER A 240 -19.18 14.51 -0.50
N HIS A 241 -19.66 15.77 -0.58
CA HIS A 241 -18.92 16.84 -1.21
C HIS A 241 -17.76 17.31 -0.33
N SER A 242 -16.58 17.55 -0.93
CA SER A 242 -15.39 18.01 -0.20
C SER A 242 -15.62 19.32 0.57
N GLY A 243 -16.42 20.23 0.02
CA GLY A 243 -16.79 21.49 0.69
C GLY A 243 -17.53 21.30 2.01
N TYR A 244 -18.37 20.26 2.13
CA TYR A 244 -19.06 19.92 3.39
C TYR A 244 -18.05 19.60 4.50
N HIS A 245 -17.09 18.71 4.20
CA HIS A 245 -16.06 18.33 5.17
C HIS A 245 -15.10 19.47 5.51
N LEU A 246 -14.76 20.32 4.54
CA LEU A 246 -13.93 21.51 4.74
C LEU A 246 -14.60 22.52 5.69
N LEU A 247 -15.90 22.76 5.54
CA LEU A 247 -16.67 23.63 6.43
C LEU A 247 -16.77 23.03 7.85
N LYS A 248 -17.10 21.73 7.97
CA LYS A 248 -17.13 21.03 9.26
C LYS A 248 -15.78 21.05 9.98
N TYR A 249 -14.69 20.84 9.24
CA TYR A 249 -13.33 20.88 9.79
C TYR A 249 -13.01 22.24 10.45
N ILE A 250 -13.43 23.35 9.84
CA ILE A 250 -13.23 24.70 10.42
C ILE A 250 -14.30 25.10 11.45
N GLY A 251 -15.19 24.18 11.81
CA GLY A 251 -16.25 24.40 12.81
C GLY A 251 -17.48 25.15 12.29
N ILE A 252 -17.64 25.34 10.98
CA ILE A 252 -18.87 25.87 10.39
C ILE A 252 -19.83 24.72 10.11
N GLN A 253 -21.08 24.86 10.53
CA GLN A 253 -22.13 23.88 10.29
C GLN A 253 -22.80 24.18 8.93
N PRO A 254 -22.62 23.36 7.88
CA PRO A 254 -23.25 23.59 6.59
C PRO A 254 -24.78 23.70 6.67
N GLU A 255 -25.39 23.03 7.64
CA GLU A 255 -26.83 23.01 7.90
C GLU A 255 -27.39 24.38 8.30
N THR A 256 -26.56 25.28 8.83
CA THR A 256 -27.00 26.61 9.29
C THR A 256 -26.85 27.68 8.21
N ILE A 257 -26.32 27.33 7.03
CA ILE A 257 -26.10 28.28 5.94
C ILE A 257 -27.39 28.46 5.15
N HIS A 258 -27.91 29.68 5.11
CA HIS A 258 -29.05 30.04 4.26
C HIS A 258 -28.58 30.28 2.82
N PHE A 259 -28.53 29.21 2.02
CA PHE A 259 -28.07 29.23 0.63
C PHE A 259 -28.87 30.22 -0.25
N ASP A 260 -30.17 30.38 0.01
CA ASP A 260 -31.05 31.30 -0.72
C ASP A 260 -30.70 32.79 -0.49
N CYS A 261 -29.97 33.10 0.59
CA CYS A 261 -29.56 34.46 0.96
C CYS A 261 -28.14 34.79 0.49
N LEU A 262 -27.47 33.91 -0.26
CA LEU A 262 -26.12 34.16 -0.74
C LEU A 262 -26.12 35.22 -1.86
N PRO A 263 -25.09 36.07 -1.93
CA PRO A 263 -24.95 37.04 -3.01
C PRO A 263 -24.80 36.31 -4.35
N LEU A 264 -25.15 36.97 -5.47
CA LEU A 264 -24.89 36.40 -6.79
C LEU A 264 -23.40 36.11 -6.98
N LYS A 265 -23.09 34.98 -7.63
CA LYS A 265 -21.72 34.57 -7.91
C LYS A 265 -21.06 35.59 -8.86
N ALA A 266 -19.96 36.19 -8.40
CA ALA A 266 -19.17 37.11 -9.20
C ALA A 266 -18.26 36.35 -10.18
N ASP A 267 -17.87 36.99 -11.29
CA ASP A 267 -16.89 36.44 -12.24
C ASP A 267 -15.45 36.80 -11.87
N ASN A 268 -15.26 37.98 -11.27
CA ASN A 268 -13.93 38.49 -10.91
C ASN A 268 -13.33 37.68 -9.73
N PRO A 269 -12.10 37.14 -9.84
CA PRO A 269 -11.47 36.35 -8.78
C PRO A 269 -11.39 37.04 -7.41
N ASN A 270 -11.13 38.35 -7.39
CA ASN A 270 -10.99 39.12 -6.16
C ASN A 270 -12.35 39.27 -5.45
N GLU A 271 -13.40 39.62 -6.20
CA GLU A 271 -14.75 39.73 -5.67
C GLU A 271 -15.29 38.38 -5.19
N ARG A 272 -15.01 37.30 -5.91
CA ARG A 272 -15.36 35.94 -5.49
C ARG A 272 -14.71 35.59 -4.14
N LEU A 273 -13.41 35.84 -4.00
CA LEU A 273 -12.68 35.60 -2.75
C LEU A 273 -13.26 36.43 -1.59
N GLU A 274 -13.54 37.71 -1.83
CA GLU A 274 -14.13 38.60 -0.83
C GLU A 274 -15.55 38.16 -0.42
N ASN A 275 -16.37 37.73 -1.38
CA ASN A 275 -17.72 37.20 -1.10
C ASN A 275 -17.67 35.96 -0.22
N ILE A 276 -16.80 34.99 -0.53
CA ILE A 276 -16.59 33.80 0.31
C ILE A 276 -16.13 34.24 1.71
N GLY A 277 -15.17 35.16 1.81
CA GLY A 277 -14.71 35.70 3.08
C GLY A 277 -15.84 36.28 3.93
N LYS A 278 -16.73 37.08 3.32
CA LYS A 278 -17.91 37.66 3.98
C LYS A 278 -18.89 36.58 4.46
N ILE A 279 -19.19 35.59 3.60
CA ILE A 279 -20.11 34.48 3.93
C ILE A 279 -19.59 33.73 5.16
N LEU A 280 -18.32 33.33 5.15
CA LEU A 280 -17.71 32.58 6.26
C LEU A 280 -17.66 33.41 7.55
N THR A 281 -17.25 34.68 7.45
CA THR A 281 -17.18 35.59 8.61
C THR A 281 -18.55 35.80 9.25
N ALA A 282 -19.62 35.89 8.44
CA ALA A 282 -20.98 36.04 8.93
C ALA A 282 -21.42 34.84 9.78
N GLN A 283 -21.05 33.61 9.39
CA GLN A 283 -21.38 32.40 10.15
C GLN A 283 -20.69 32.33 11.52
N ARG A 284 -19.51 32.96 11.68
CA ARG A 284 -18.78 33.03 12.95
C ARG A 284 -19.17 34.20 13.85
N SER A 285 -19.73 35.26 13.27
CA SER A 285 -20.17 36.45 14.01
C SER A 285 -21.32 36.15 14.97
N THR A 286 -22.11 35.12 14.67
CA THR A 286 -23.20 34.57 15.49
C THR A 286 -22.72 33.70 16.65
N THR A 287 -21.45 33.25 16.65
CA THR A 287 -20.90 32.26 17.61
C THR A 287 -19.82 32.80 18.56
N ASN A 288 -19.16 33.93 18.25
CA ASN A 288 -17.95 34.38 18.95
C ASN A 288 -18.09 35.68 19.77
N SER A 289 -19.06 35.74 20.70
CA SER A 289 -19.12 36.80 21.73
C SER A 289 -18.34 36.46 23.02
N VAL A 290 -17.98 35.19 23.25
CA VAL A 290 -17.44 34.72 24.54
C VAL A 290 -15.91 34.84 24.66
N TYR A 291 -15.14 34.62 23.59
CA TYR A 291 -13.67 34.51 23.68
C TYR A 291 -12.88 35.84 23.70
N LYS A 292 -13.56 36.99 23.55
CA LYS A 292 -12.89 38.28 23.33
C LYS A 292 -12.49 39.04 24.60
N GLN A 293 -12.88 38.60 25.80
CA GLN A 293 -12.73 39.42 27.01
C GLN A 293 -11.60 39.00 27.96
N GLU A 294 -11.27 37.71 28.11
CA GLU A 294 -10.36 37.26 29.19
C GLU A 294 -8.87 37.10 28.79
N ASN A 295 -8.52 37.23 27.50
CA ASN A 295 -7.20 36.82 26.99
C ASN A 295 -6.25 37.95 26.50
N ARG A 296 -6.53 39.21 26.82
CA ARG A 296 -6.00 40.40 26.12
C ARG A 296 -4.55 40.85 26.40
N LEU A 297 -3.78 40.20 27.26
CA LEU A 297 -2.57 40.85 27.82
C LEU A 297 -1.20 40.21 27.48
N ILE A 298 -1.12 39.16 26.66
CA ILE A 298 0.13 38.39 26.50
C ILE A 298 0.48 38.17 25.02
N LYS A 299 1.66 38.68 24.62
CA LYS A 299 2.31 38.44 23.32
C LYS A 299 3.39 37.37 23.48
N LYS A 300 3.03 36.09 23.31
CA LYS A 300 3.96 34.96 23.54
C LYS A 300 3.81 33.82 22.55
N VAL A 301 4.94 33.17 22.30
CA VAL A 301 5.08 31.90 21.60
C VAL A 301 5.45 30.83 22.64
N TYR A 302 4.58 29.87 22.87
CA TYR A 302 4.83 28.76 23.79
C TYR A 302 5.52 27.62 23.04
N LEU A 303 6.63 27.12 23.56
CA LEU A 303 7.43 26.06 22.96
C LEU A 303 7.41 24.82 23.83
N VAL A 304 7.03 23.68 23.24
CA VAL A 304 7.13 22.34 23.85
C VAL A 304 8.10 21.51 23.02
N GLU A 305 9.10 20.94 23.68
CA GLU A 305 10.00 19.95 23.11
C GLU A 305 9.65 18.58 23.70
N THR A 306 9.32 17.61 22.86
CA THR A 306 8.79 16.32 23.32
C THR A 306 9.18 15.17 22.39
N SER A 307 8.86 13.92 22.73
CA SER A 307 9.01 12.77 21.83
C SER A 307 7.81 12.64 20.89
N ASP A 308 7.89 11.77 19.89
CA ASP A 308 6.74 11.48 19.00
C ASP A 308 5.50 11.02 19.79
N GLU A 309 5.69 10.26 20.88
CA GLU A 309 4.60 9.78 21.75
C GLU A 309 4.04 10.89 22.65
N GLY A 310 4.83 11.93 22.91
CA GLY A 310 4.46 13.05 23.77
C GLY A 310 3.70 14.19 23.08
N ILE A 311 3.54 14.15 21.75
CA ILE A 311 2.85 15.20 20.98
C ILE A 311 1.45 15.47 21.53
N LEU A 312 0.63 14.45 21.76
CA LEU A 312 -0.74 14.62 22.29
C LEU A 312 -0.73 15.27 23.68
N ARG A 313 0.18 14.85 24.56
CA ARG A 313 0.36 15.45 25.88
C ARG A 313 0.73 16.92 25.76
N GLY A 314 1.65 17.26 24.85
CA GLY A 314 2.05 18.64 24.57
C GLY A 314 0.88 19.50 24.06
N ILE A 315 0.08 18.98 23.12
CA ILE A 315 -1.10 19.64 22.58
C ILE A 315 -2.07 20.00 23.71
N LEU A 316 -2.51 18.99 24.47
CA LEU A 316 -3.52 19.15 25.52
C LEU A 316 -3.01 19.99 26.69
N SER A 317 -1.72 19.89 27.03
CA SER A 317 -1.13 20.69 28.11
C SER A 317 -1.19 22.18 27.81
N LEU A 318 -0.85 22.58 26.59
CA LEU A 318 -0.88 23.99 26.21
C LEU A 318 -2.30 24.57 26.21
N PHE A 319 -3.30 23.83 25.71
CA PHE A 319 -4.69 24.28 25.75
C PHE A 319 -5.23 24.40 27.18
N LYS A 320 -4.87 23.43 28.05
CA LYS A 320 -5.26 23.46 29.47
C LYS A 320 -4.61 24.63 30.22
N THR A 321 -3.32 24.86 30.03
CA THR A 321 -2.57 25.96 30.68
C THR A 321 -3.11 27.34 30.29
N LEU A 322 -3.63 27.47 29.07
CA LEU A 322 -4.19 28.72 28.56
C LEU A 322 -5.70 28.86 28.75
N ASP A 323 -6.35 27.83 29.32
CA ASP A 323 -7.80 27.72 29.48
C ASP A 323 -8.56 28.06 28.19
N THR A 324 -8.15 27.42 27.10
CA THR A 324 -8.74 27.63 25.77
C THR A 324 -9.36 26.35 25.25
N PRO A 325 -10.52 26.42 24.57
CA PRO A 325 -11.12 25.23 23.98
C PRO A 325 -10.24 24.72 22.85
N ILE A 326 -10.03 23.41 22.82
CA ILE A 326 -9.30 22.75 21.75
C ILE A 326 -10.27 22.37 20.63
N ALA A 327 -9.84 22.57 19.39
CA ALA A 327 -10.53 22.11 18.19
C ALA A 327 -9.50 21.76 17.11
N VAL A 328 -9.87 20.84 16.21
CA VAL A 328 -8.94 20.33 15.20
C VAL A 328 -8.37 21.40 14.28
N ASN A 329 -9.16 22.42 13.92
CA ASN A 329 -8.71 23.53 13.07
C ASN A 329 -7.68 24.44 13.74
N LEU A 330 -7.52 24.35 15.07
CA LEU A 330 -6.49 25.07 15.81
C LEU A 330 -5.12 24.38 15.74
N LEU A 331 -5.09 23.13 15.28
CA LEU A 331 -3.89 22.31 15.13
C LEU A 331 -3.40 22.35 13.68
N PHE A 332 -2.15 22.73 13.47
CA PHE A 332 -1.50 22.68 12.16
C PHE A 332 -0.31 21.72 12.21
N TYR A 333 -0.47 20.55 11.59
CA TYR A 333 0.60 19.55 11.44
C TYR A 333 1.43 19.89 10.20
N CYS A 334 2.72 20.13 10.39
CA CYS A 334 3.67 20.31 9.30
C CYS A 334 4.04 18.97 8.69
N THR A 335 4.26 18.97 7.37
CA THR A 335 4.78 17.85 6.58
C THR A 335 5.92 18.33 5.70
N GLU A 336 6.65 17.41 5.08
CA GLU A 336 7.70 17.77 4.11
C GLU A 336 7.13 18.49 2.87
N GLU A 337 5.84 18.31 2.58
CA GLU A 337 5.14 18.96 1.46
C GLU A 337 4.51 20.31 1.83
N THR A 338 4.52 20.69 3.11
CA THR A 338 3.88 21.93 3.56
C THR A 338 4.49 23.15 2.87
N SER A 339 3.64 23.96 2.24
CA SER A 339 4.07 25.09 1.43
C SER A 339 4.21 26.39 2.23
N TRP A 340 4.99 27.34 1.70
CA TRP A 340 5.07 28.70 2.27
C TRP A 340 3.70 29.40 2.30
N THR A 341 2.85 29.17 1.28
CA THR A 341 1.52 29.77 1.22
C THR A 341 0.65 29.37 2.41
N GLU A 342 0.70 28.10 2.80
CA GLU A 342 -0.05 27.57 3.96
C GLU A 342 0.47 28.13 5.28
N ILE A 343 1.79 28.19 5.42
CA ILE A 343 2.44 28.76 6.61
C ILE A 343 2.19 30.27 6.72
N ARG A 344 2.22 31.01 5.60
CA ARG A 344 1.85 32.43 5.55
C ARG A 344 0.41 32.61 6.01
N ALA A 345 -0.53 31.81 5.51
CA ALA A 345 -1.93 31.83 5.95
C ALA A 345 -2.06 31.53 7.46
N PHE A 346 -1.34 30.52 7.96
CA PHE A 346 -1.29 30.18 9.38
C PHE A 346 -0.76 31.34 10.24
N ILE A 347 0.30 32.04 9.83
CA ILE A 347 0.85 33.19 10.57
C ILE A 347 -0.20 34.31 10.67
N TYR A 348 -0.84 34.65 9.55
CA TYR A 348 -1.93 35.64 9.55
C TYR A 348 -3.09 35.20 10.45
N ARG A 349 -3.46 33.92 10.42
CA ARG A 349 -4.49 33.36 11.30
C ARG A 349 -4.15 33.56 12.77
N CYS A 350 -2.95 33.17 13.18
CA CYS A 350 -2.48 33.31 14.55
C CYS A 350 -2.46 34.77 14.99
N PHE A 351 -1.98 35.66 14.11
CA PHE A 351 -1.83 37.08 14.41
C PHE A 351 -3.19 37.78 14.55
N TYR A 352 -4.07 37.66 13.54
CA TYR A 352 -5.31 38.44 13.47
C TYR A 352 -6.50 37.80 14.21
N SER A 353 -6.55 36.48 14.41
CA SER A 353 -7.65 35.86 15.16
C SER A 353 -7.58 36.10 16.66
N GLN A 354 -6.37 36.29 17.19
CA GLN A 354 -6.09 36.32 18.62
C GLN A 354 -6.52 35.04 19.38
N ILE A 355 -6.87 33.98 18.64
CA ILE A 355 -7.16 32.65 19.17
C ILE A 355 -5.83 31.87 19.22
N PHE A 356 -5.67 31.06 20.25
CA PHE A 356 -4.50 30.20 20.38
C PHE A 356 -4.51 29.09 19.33
N HIS A 357 -3.44 29.03 18.53
CA HIS A 357 -3.22 28.01 17.51
C HIS A 357 -1.88 27.34 17.73
N GLN A 358 -1.72 26.10 17.26
CA GLN A 358 -0.50 25.32 17.42
C GLN A 358 0.11 24.93 16.08
N LEU A 359 1.42 25.12 15.96
CA LEU A 359 2.26 24.61 14.89
C LEU A 359 3.00 23.37 15.38
N ILE A 360 2.74 22.23 14.77
CA ILE A 360 3.21 20.92 15.21
C ILE A 360 4.22 20.40 14.19
N ARG A 361 5.36 19.91 14.69
CA ARG A 361 6.49 19.38 13.90
C ARG A 361 7.11 20.37 12.90
N PRO A 362 7.40 21.63 13.28
CA PRO A 362 8.02 22.60 12.37
C PRO A 362 9.37 22.16 11.79
N GLU A 363 10.03 21.17 12.39
CA GLU A 363 11.24 20.52 11.87
C GLU A 363 11.09 19.90 10.48
N LEU A 364 9.86 19.57 10.04
CA LEU A 364 9.59 19.05 8.70
C LEU A 364 9.55 20.14 7.62
N LEU A 365 9.54 21.41 8.01
CA LEU A 365 9.53 22.52 7.07
C LEU A 365 10.95 22.79 6.53
N SER A 366 11.03 23.22 5.27
CA SER A 366 12.30 23.63 4.67
C SER A 366 12.91 24.88 5.34
N THR A 367 14.23 25.02 5.23
CA THR A 367 14.97 26.19 5.75
C THR A 367 14.44 27.51 5.20
N PHE A 368 14.08 27.56 3.91
CA PHE A 368 13.45 28.73 3.27
C PHE A 368 12.15 29.16 3.99
N ILE A 369 11.34 28.19 4.42
CA ILE A 369 10.10 28.46 5.16
C ILE A 369 10.41 28.95 6.57
N HIS A 370 11.42 28.40 7.25
CA HIS A 370 11.85 28.88 8.58
C HIS A 370 12.27 30.35 8.56
N ASP A 371 13.06 30.74 7.56
CA ASP A 371 13.52 32.12 7.38
C ASP A 371 12.37 33.05 7.05
N SER A 372 11.50 32.63 6.11
CA SER A 372 10.33 33.41 5.70
C SER A 372 9.33 33.58 6.85
N PHE A 373 9.13 32.54 7.67
CA PHE A 373 8.30 32.58 8.87
C PHE A 373 8.78 33.67 9.82
N THR A 374 10.07 33.62 10.18
CA THR A 374 10.67 34.56 11.13
C THR A 374 10.58 35.99 10.61
N ARG A 375 10.87 36.21 9.32
CA ARG A 375 10.79 37.53 8.68
C ARG A 375 9.36 38.08 8.71
N LEU A 376 8.36 37.27 8.38
CA LEU A 376 6.97 37.72 8.37
C LEU A 376 6.45 38.02 9.78
N VAL A 377 6.77 37.17 10.77
CA VAL A 377 6.38 37.45 12.17
C VAL A 377 7.03 38.73 12.68
N ARG A 378 8.32 38.94 12.39
CA ARG A 378 9.01 40.20 12.74
C ARG A 378 8.31 41.40 12.09
N GLN A 379 8.05 41.33 10.79
CA GLN A 379 7.35 42.40 10.07
C GLN A 379 5.99 42.72 10.71
N LEU A 380 5.14 41.72 10.96
CA LEU A 380 3.82 41.94 11.57
C LEU A 380 3.92 42.52 12.99
N VAL A 381 4.91 42.08 13.76
CA VAL A 381 5.17 42.58 15.11
C VAL A 381 5.62 44.03 15.10
N ASP A 382 6.47 44.41 14.15
CA ASP A 382 7.01 45.76 14.00
C ASP A 382 5.95 46.72 13.44
N ASP A 383 5.16 46.28 12.46
CA ASP A 383 4.07 47.05 11.84
C ASP A 383 2.90 47.26 12.82
N HIS A 384 2.68 46.33 13.75
CA HIS A 384 1.59 46.35 14.72
C HIS A 384 2.05 46.02 16.16
N PRO A 385 2.81 46.91 16.82
CA PRO A 385 3.45 46.62 18.11
C PRO A 385 2.46 46.33 19.25
N GLN A 386 1.26 46.92 19.17
CA GLN A 386 0.18 46.77 20.15
C GLN A 386 -0.71 45.54 19.89
N HIS A 387 -0.46 44.78 18.81
CA HIS A 387 -1.25 43.59 18.50
C HIS A 387 -0.79 42.39 19.34
N TYR A 388 -1.74 41.73 19.98
CA TYR A 388 -1.49 40.53 20.78
C TYR A 388 -1.79 39.27 19.97
N PHE A 389 -0.90 38.29 20.06
CA PHE A 389 -1.11 36.98 19.45
C PHE A 389 -0.53 35.88 20.35
N ARG A 390 -1.07 34.67 20.20
CA ARG A 390 -0.61 33.47 20.91
C ARG A 390 -0.39 32.34 19.92
N LEU A 391 0.78 31.72 20.03
CA LEU A 391 1.18 30.60 19.18
C LEU A 391 1.79 29.51 20.06
N GLY A 392 1.36 28.27 19.89
CA GLY A 392 2.04 27.10 20.43
C GLY A 392 2.91 26.48 19.34
N ILE A 393 4.12 26.04 19.71
CA ILE A 393 4.99 25.27 18.83
C ILE A 393 5.36 23.99 19.55
N ILE A 394 5.12 22.85 18.89
CA ILE A 394 5.46 21.53 19.41
C ILE A 394 6.47 20.90 18.46
N THR A 395 7.66 20.62 18.96
CA THR A 395 8.78 20.04 18.20
C THR A 395 9.19 18.70 18.80
N THR A 396 9.60 17.77 17.93
CA THR A 396 10.20 16.50 18.34
C THR A 396 11.74 16.48 18.28
N VAL A 397 12.33 17.56 17.79
CA VAL A 397 13.79 17.76 17.75
C VAL A 397 14.20 18.85 18.73
N SER A 398 15.49 18.82 19.10
CA SER A 398 16.07 19.85 19.96
C SER A 398 15.87 21.24 19.39
N ASN A 399 15.35 22.15 20.21
CA ASN A 399 15.10 23.53 19.81
C ASN A 399 16.34 24.29 19.31
N ALA A 400 17.55 23.85 19.68
CA ALA A 400 18.80 24.42 19.21
C ALA A 400 18.99 24.23 17.68
N HIS A 401 18.42 23.17 17.12
CA HIS A 401 18.55 22.82 15.70
C HIS A 401 17.51 23.51 14.82
N LEU A 402 16.55 24.26 15.40
CA LEU A 402 15.48 24.92 14.67
C LEU A 402 15.77 26.42 14.49
N GLN A 403 16.12 26.81 13.25
CA GLN A 403 16.35 28.21 12.88
C GLN A 403 15.14 29.09 13.18
N LEU A 404 13.92 28.59 12.95
CA LEU A 404 12.67 29.26 13.27
C LEU A 404 12.61 29.68 14.75
N ILE A 405 12.94 28.78 15.67
CA ILE A 405 12.88 29.06 17.12
C ILE A 405 13.95 30.08 17.52
N ASN A 406 15.17 29.94 16.99
CA ASN A 406 16.24 30.88 17.24
C ASN A 406 15.87 32.29 16.74
N GLY A 407 15.26 32.39 15.56
CA GLY A 407 14.70 33.61 15.01
C GLY A 407 13.67 34.27 15.93
N LEU A 408 12.70 33.49 16.43
CA LEU A 408 11.66 33.99 17.35
C LEU A 408 12.21 34.38 18.73
N ARG A 409 13.27 33.71 19.23
CA ARG A 409 13.96 34.10 20.48
C ARG A 409 14.56 35.50 20.39
N THR A 410 15.05 35.92 19.21
CA THR A 410 15.56 37.29 19.02
C THR A 410 14.49 38.36 19.26
N LEU A 411 13.21 38.01 19.12
CA LEU A 411 12.08 38.90 19.35
C LEU A 411 11.59 38.89 20.82
N GLN A 412 12.24 38.11 21.71
CA GLN A 412 11.86 37.92 23.11
C GLN A 412 10.41 37.39 23.31
N LEU A 413 9.90 36.64 22.32
CA LEU A 413 8.52 36.14 22.34
C LEU A 413 8.39 34.72 22.90
N VAL A 414 9.49 33.95 22.95
CA VAL A 414 9.44 32.51 23.19
C VAL A 414 9.47 32.19 24.68
N GLN A 415 8.48 31.43 25.16
CA GLN A 415 8.44 30.81 26.48
C GLN A 415 8.48 29.28 26.30
N THR A 416 9.53 28.64 26.82
CA THR A 416 9.62 27.17 26.84
C THR A 416 8.78 26.61 28.00
N ILE A 417 8.02 25.56 27.71
CA ILE A 417 7.29 24.75 28.69
C ILE A 417 8.05 23.43 28.86
N HIS A 418 8.41 23.11 30.10
CA HIS A 418 9.18 21.90 30.40
C HIS A 418 8.26 20.72 30.74
N ASP A 419 8.80 19.51 30.75
CA ASP A 419 8.01 18.29 30.99
C ASP A 419 7.29 18.28 32.35
N GLN A 420 7.89 18.88 33.39
CA GLN A 420 7.26 19.02 34.70
C GLN A 420 6.04 19.96 34.71
N ASP A 421 5.94 20.88 33.75
CA ASP A 421 4.84 21.85 33.64
C ASP A 421 3.70 21.30 32.74
N MET A 422 3.92 20.16 32.08
CA MET A 422 2.91 19.48 31.26
C MET A 422 2.00 18.60 32.12
N LEU A 423 0.81 18.31 31.61
CA LEU A 423 -0.19 17.45 32.25
C LEU A 423 0.43 16.15 32.75
N ASN A 424 0.15 15.79 34.00
CA ASN A 424 0.50 14.45 34.48
C ASN A 424 -0.42 13.40 33.83
N ARG A 425 -0.14 12.11 34.07
CA ARG A 425 -0.88 11.01 33.45
C ARG A 425 -2.38 11.01 33.81
N ASN A 426 -2.73 11.39 35.04
CA ASN A 426 -4.12 11.37 35.52
C ASN A 426 -4.92 12.51 34.88
N ASP A 427 -4.36 13.72 34.85
CA ASP A 427 -5.01 14.88 34.21
C ASP A 427 -5.15 14.67 32.70
N LEU A 428 -4.13 14.08 32.07
CA LEU A 428 -4.17 13.71 30.66
C LEU A 428 -5.30 12.71 30.38
N GLN A 429 -5.44 11.68 31.23
CA GLN A 429 -6.51 10.70 31.11
C GLN A 429 -7.89 11.34 31.27
N GLN A 430 -8.05 12.22 32.27
CA GLN A 430 -9.32 12.92 32.50
C GLN A 430 -9.73 13.72 31.25
N ILE A 431 -8.82 14.54 30.71
CA ILE A 431 -9.09 15.34 29.51
C ILE A 431 -9.41 14.43 28.33
N ILE A 432 -8.63 13.37 28.09
CA ILE A 432 -8.90 12.44 26.98
C ILE A 432 -10.29 11.79 27.12
N ASN A 433 -10.69 11.39 28.33
CA ASN A 433 -12.01 10.80 28.58
C ASN A 433 -13.16 11.80 28.36
N GLU A 434 -12.93 13.11 28.53
CA GLU A 434 -13.91 14.14 28.20
C GLU A 434 -14.14 14.27 26.67
N PHE A 435 -13.13 13.93 25.85
CA PHE A 435 -13.20 14.00 24.38
C PHE A 435 -13.54 12.66 23.71
N ILE A 436 -13.04 11.54 24.23
CA ILE A 436 -13.36 10.21 23.70
C ILE A 436 -14.76 9.84 24.12
N ASP A 437 -15.66 9.91 23.14
CA ASP A 437 -17.04 9.44 23.27
C ASP A 437 -17.09 7.93 23.59
N GLU A 438 -18.06 7.52 24.41
CA GLU A 438 -18.38 6.13 24.74
C GLU A 438 -18.62 5.26 23.50
N ASN A 439 -18.96 5.90 22.37
CA ASN A 439 -19.16 5.25 21.08
C ASN A 439 -17.86 4.81 20.36
N SER A 440 -16.69 4.98 20.97
CA SER A 440 -15.42 4.49 20.40
C SER A 440 -14.89 3.28 21.18
N THR A 441 -14.62 2.16 20.50
CA THR A 441 -14.21 0.90 21.16
C THR A 441 -13.01 0.26 20.45
N LEU A 442 -11.97 -0.07 21.21
CA LEU A 442 -10.82 -0.85 20.76
C LEU A 442 -11.10 -2.34 20.94
N VAL A 443 -10.91 -3.14 19.90
CA VAL A 443 -11.14 -4.59 19.91
C VAL A 443 -9.84 -5.30 19.55
N THR A 444 -9.32 -6.06 20.52
CA THR A 444 -8.08 -6.83 20.37
C THR A 444 -8.34 -8.30 20.71
N SER A 445 -7.41 -9.17 20.34
CA SER A 445 -7.52 -10.59 20.68
C SER A 445 -6.15 -11.20 20.86
N ARG A 446 -6.07 -12.23 21.71
CA ARG A 446 -4.81 -12.93 22.00
C ARG A 446 -4.19 -13.61 20.78
N ILE A 447 -5.04 -14.12 19.89
CA ILE A 447 -4.64 -14.69 18.58
C ILE A 447 -5.65 -14.29 17.50
N ASN A 448 -5.21 -14.34 16.24
CA ASN A 448 -6.10 -14.15 15.09
C ASN A 448 -7.10 -15.32 14.99
N GLY A 449 -8.32 -15.01 14.54
CA GLY A 449 -9.40 -15.98 14.35
C GLY A 449 -10.33 -16.17 15.56
N LEU A 450 -10.22 -15.35 16.61
CA LEU A 450 -11.11 -15.42 17.79
C LEU A 450 -12.45 -14.68 17.64
N GLY A 451 -12.69 -14.01 16.51
CA GLY A 451 -14.00 -13.42 16.20
C GLY A 451 -14.14 -11.92 16.47
N LYS A 452 -13.05 -11.13 16.47
CA LYS A 452 -13.10 -9.66 16.61
C LYS A 452 -14.06 -8.99 15.63
N SER A 453 -13.89 -9.22 14.33
CA SER A 453 -14.79 -8.67 13.30
C SER A 453 -16.25 -9.12 13.49
N TYR A 454 -16.46 -10.35 13.98
CA TYR A 454 -17.78 -10.89 14.26
C TYR A 454 -18.44 -10.20 15.46
N PHE A 455 -17.70 -10.03 16.56
CA PHE A 455 -18.13 -9.26 17.73
C PHE A 455 -18.54 -7.83 17.34
N ILE A 456 -17.70 -7.14 16.56
CA ILE A 456 -17.99 -5.78 16.08
C ILE A 456 -19.27 -5.76 15.26
N LYS A 457 -19.42 -6.69 14.31
CA LYS A 457 -20.63 -6.78 13.49
C LYS A 457 -21.89 -7.02 14.33
N LYS A 458 -21.84 -7.95 15.30
CA LYS A 458 -22.95 -8.25 16.21
C LYS A 458 -23.34 -7.04 17.06
N GLU A 459 -22.36 -6.27 17.56
CA GLU A 459 -22.61 -5.03 18.30
C GLU A 459 -23.25 -3.95 17.43
N ILE A 460 -22.83 -3.83 16.18
CA ILE A 460 -23.38 -2.87 15.21
C ILE A 460 -24.81 -3.26 14.81
N ASP A 461 -25.06 -4.55 14.57
CA ASP A 461 -26.38 -5.10 14.26
C ASP A 461 -27.34 -4.91 15.46
N ARG A 462 -26.85 -5.12 16.70
CA ARG A 462 -27.60 -4.83 17.94
C ARG A 462 -28.01 -3.36 18.04
N LYS A 463 -27.13 -2.44 17.62
CA LYS A 463 -27.41 -1.00 17.53
C LYS A 463 -28.25 -0.60 16.30
N LYS A 464 -28.60 -1.55 15.43
CA LYS A 464 -29.36 -1.34 14.18
C LYS A 464 -28.71 -0.30 13.27
N LYS A 465 -27.38 -0.32 13.16
CA LYS A 465 -26.60 0.58 12.30
C LYS A 465 -26.06 -0.17 11.09
N ASN A 466 -25.82 0.54 10.00
CA ASN A 466 -25.16 -0.01 8.83
C ASN A 466 -23.67 -0.25 9.12
N TYR A 467 -23.21 -1.48 8.84
CA TYR A 467 -21.82 -1.89 9.03
C TYR A 467 -20.90 -1.36 7.93
N MET A 468 -19.91 -0.54 8.29
CA MET A 468 -18.90 -0.03 7.35
C MET A 468 -17.51 -0.48 7.75
N LYS A 469 -16.97 -1.43 7.01
CA LYS A 469 -15.60 -1.90 7.22
C LYS A 469 -14.60 -1.03 6.45
N PHE A 470 -13.61 -0.51 7.16
CA PHE A 470 -12.59 0.40 6.65
C PHE A 470 -11.18 -0.12 7.00
N PRO A 471 -10.54 -0.88 6.08
CA PRO A 471 -9.20 -1.41 6.33
C PRO A 471 -8.10 -0.36 6.13
N ILE A 472 -7.11 -0.37 7.04
CA ILE A 472 -5.88 0.43 7.00
C ILE A 472 -4.69 -0.52 7.18
N SER A 473 -3.86 -0.65 6.15
CA SER A 473 -2.64 -1.46 6.17
C SER A 473 -1.64 -1.01 5.09
N GLY A 474 -0.36 -1.35 5.28
CA GLY A 474 0.72 -1.02 4.36
C GLY A 474 1.22 0.42 4.48
N ASP A 475 1.51 1.02 3.33
CA ASP A 475 1.87 2.44 3.23
C ASP A 475 0.64 3.31 3.41
N ILE A 476 0.72 4.24 4.36
CA ILE A 476 -0.35 5.19 4.65
C ILE A 476 -0.10 6.45 3.85
N ASP A 477 -1.07 6.79 2.99
CA ASP A 477 -1.24 8.13 2.44
C ASP A 477 -2.51 8.75 3.04
N VAL A 478 -2.35 9.86 3.77
CA VAL A 478 -3.44 10.47 4.53
C VAL A 478 -4.54 11.04 3.65
N ASP A 479 -4.19 11.56 2.47
CA ASP A 479 -5.17 12.08 1.52
C ASP A 479 -5.97 10.93 0.91
N THR A 480 -5.32 9.83 0.52
CA THR A 480 -6.03 8.61 0.06
C THR A 480 -6.97 8.05 1.12
N ILE A 481 -6.54 7.99 2.40
CA ILE A 481 -7.42 7.56 3.50
C ILE A 481 -8.61 8.52 3.66
N ALA A 482 -8.35 9.83 3.60
CA ALA A 482 -9.37 10.86 3.73
C ALA A 482 -10.39 10.77 2.58
N GLU A 483 -9.94 10.62 1.33
CA GLU A 483 -10.82 10.44 0.17
C GLU A 483 -11.68 9.19 0.30
N ARG A 484 -11.08 8.06 0.68
CA ARG A 484 -11.82 6.80 0.92
C ARG A 484 -12.87 6.95 2.01
N LEU A 485 -12.61 7.72 3.09
CA LEU A 485 -13.59 7.97 4.14
C LEU A 485 -14.72 8.91 3.67
N ARG A 486 -14.38 9.93 2.86
CA ARG A 486 -15.37 10.84 2.25
C ARG A 486 -16.32 10.11 1.31
N ASP A 487 -15.86 9.07 0.61
CA ASP A 487 -16.73 8.26 -0.26
C ASP A 487 -17.84 7.53 0.53
N TYR A 488 -17.64 7.29 1.83
CA TYR A 488 -18.69 6.82 2.75
C TYR A 488 -19.57 7.96 3.32
N GLY A 489 -19.41 9.20 2.84
CA GLY A 489 -19.97 10.42 3.42
C GLY A 489 -21.49 10.42 3.52
N TYR A 490 -22.22 9.96 2.49
CA TYR A 490 -23.70 9.92 2.55
C TYR A 490 -24.22 8.95 3.63
N PRO A 491 -23.78 7.68 3.64
CA PRO A 491 -24.13 6.76 4.72
C PRO A 491 -23.71 7.25 6.12
N LEU A 492 -22.54 7.86 6.27
CA LEU A 492 -22.06 8.40 7.55
C LEU A 492 -22.88 9.62 8.01
N ALA A 493 -23.21 10.54 7.10
CA ALA A 493 -23.97 11.75 7.40
C ALA A 493 -25.43 11.50 7.78
N SER A 494 -26.03 10.41 7.26
CA SER A 494 -27.33 9.93 7.72
C SER A 494 -27.32 9.43 9.18
N SER A 495 -26.13 9.34 9.80
CA SER A 495 -25.90 8.82 11.15
C SER A 495 -26.43 7.40 11.38
N ASN A 496 -26.84 6.69 10.33
CA ASN A 496 -27.37 5.34 10.39
C ASN A 496 -26.27 4.30 10.17
N ALA A 497 -25.04 4.61 10.60
CA ALA A 497 -23.84 3.83 10.30
C ALA A 497 -22.97 3.67 11.54
N ALA A 498 -22.13 2.64 11.52
CA ALA A 498 -21.02 2.46 12.44
C ALA A 498 -19.76 2.12 11.64
N LEU A 499 -18.67 2.78 11.98
CA LEU A 499 -17.38 2.66 11.31
C LEU A 499 -16.54 1.59 12.02
N HIS A 500 -16.12 0.58 11.28
CA HIS A 500 -15.19 -0.44 11.74
C HIS A 500 -13.84 -0.22 11.04
N ILE A 501 -12.89 0.36 11.76
CA ILE A 501 -11.51 0.57 11.30
C ILE A 501 -10.70 -0.69 11.60
N ASP A 502 -10.30 -1.42 10.56
CA ASP A 502 -9.51 -2.64 10.66
C ASP A 502 -8.03 -2.31 10.38
N ILE A 503 -7.20 -2.28 11.43
CA ILE A 503 -5.80 -1.88 11.35
C ILE A 503 -4.90 -3.13 11.33
N GLY A 504 -4.22 -3.32 10.20
CA GLY A 504 -3.19 -4.33 10.03
C GLY A 504 -1.78 -3.76 10.22
N ALA A 505 -0.77 -4.44 9.65
CA ALA A 505 0.61 -3.94 9.66
C ALA A 505 0.73 -2.62 8.87
N VAL A 506 1.33 -1.61 9.47
CA VAL A 506 1.45 -0.24 8.93
C VAL A 506 2.90 0.22 8.97
N ASN A 507 3.39 0.81 7.86
CA ASN A 507 4.78 1.25 7.76
C ASN A 507 5.03 2.56 8.54
N ASN A 508 4.11 3.54 8.45
CA ASN A 508 4.23 4.84 9.12
C ASN A 508 3.30 4.97 10.33
N THR A 509 3.74 4.42 11.47
CA THR A 509 2.98 4.45 12.74
C THR A 509 2.77 5.87 13.29
N LYS A 510 3.66 6.82 12.99
CA LYS A 510 3.55 8.21 13.46
C LYS A 510 2.36 8.92 12.83
N GLN A 511 2.24 8.82 11.50
CA GLN A 511 1.15 9.44 10.76
C GLN A 511 -0.21 8.81 11.10
N LEU A 512 -0.25 7.48 11.33
CA LEU A 512 -1.45 6.81 11.83
C LEU A 512 -1.85 7.35 13.21
N ASN A 513 -0.90 7.54 14.11
CA ASN A 513 -1.14 8.05 15.45
C ASN A 513 -1.76 9.46 15.43
N GLU A 514 -1.21 10.37 14.61
CA GLU A 514 -1.75 11.73 14.42
C GLU A 514 -3.15 11.73 13.80
N LEU A 515 -3.40 10.84 12.83
CA LEU A 515 -4.71 10.67 12.22
C LEU A 515 -5.73 10.20 13.26
N LEU A 516 -5.39 9.18 14.05
CA LEU A 516 -6.26 8.66 15.10
C LEU A 516 -6.50 9.69 16.20
N TYR A 517 -5.51 10.50 16.56
CA TYR A 517 -5.70 11.63 17.49
C TYR A 517 -6.80 12.56 17.01
N CYS A 518 -6.70 13.00 15.75
CA CYS A 518 -7.67 13.92 15.20
C CYS A 518 -9.05 13.27 15.04
N LEU A 519 -9.10 12.04 14.52
CA LEU A 519 -10.35 11.32 14.25
C LEU A 519 -11.09 10.93 15.54
N LEU A 520 -10.39 10.46 16.58
CA LEU A 520 -11.05 9.98 17.80
C LEU A 520 -11.45 11.13 18.73
N LEU A 521 -10.63 12.19 18.83
CA LEU A 521 -10.90 13.31 19.74
C LEU A 521 -11.83 14.36 19.11
N PHE A 522 -11.68 14.64 17.82
CA PHE A 522 -12.42 15.74 17.16
C PHE A 522 -13.38 15.27 16.08
N ARG A 523 -13.40 13.96 15.77
CA ARG A 523 -14.16 13.37 14.65
C ARG A 523 -13.85 13.99 13.29
N SER A 524 -12.71 14.64 13.15
CA SER A 524 -12.31 15.28 11.92
C SER A 524 -10.80 15.39 11.86
N PHE A 525 -10.26 15.34 10.66
CA PHE A 525 -8.83 15.54 10.44
C PHE A 525 -8.58 16.15 9.06
N ARG A 526 -7.43 16.83 8.95
CA ARG A 526 -6.86 17.34 7.69
C ARG A 526 -5.35 17.40 7.85
N LEU A 527 -4.70 16.26 7.63
CA LEU A 527 -3.23 16.15 7.71
C LEU A 527 -2.56 16.41 6.35
N GLY A 528 -3.31 16.27 5.24
CA GLY A 528 -2.90 16.67 3.89
C GLY A 528 -3.84 17.72 3.29
N ARG A 529 -4.20 17.55 2.02
CA ARG A 529 -5.09 18.44 1.27
C ARG A 529 -6.56 18.09 1.43
N VAL A 530 -6.88 16.89 1.89
CA VAL A 530 -8.27 16.43 2.02
C VAL A 530 -8.71 16.50 3.47
N ALA A 531 -9.85 17.14 3.70
CA ALA A 531 -10.50 17.19 5.01
C ALA A 531 -11.60 16.14 5.09
N VAL A 532 -11.73 15.50 6.25
CA VAL A 532 -12.81 14.56 6.56
C VAL A 532 -13.44 14.91 7.88
N TYR A 533 -14.74 14.65 7.97
CA TYR A 533 -15.55 14.75 9.17
C TYR A 533 -16.42 13.51 9.27
N VAL A 534 -16.45 12.91 10.46
CA VAL A 534 -17.33 11.81 10.84
C VAL A 534 -18.32 12.35 11.89
N PRO A 535 -19.64 12.14 11.74
CA PRO A 535 -20.59 12.62 12.74
C PRO A 535 -20.37 12.02 14.13
N GLN A 536 -20.60 12.83 15.18
CA GLN A 536 -20.34 12.43 16.57
C GLN A 536 -21.12 11.18 17.00
N ASN A 537 -22.31 10.98 16.47
CA ASN A 537 -23.19 9.85 16.79
C ASN A 537 -22.90 8.56 15.99
N VAL A 538 -21.87 8.57 15.12
CA VAL A 538 -21.40 7.37 14.43
C VAL A 538 -20.40 6.65 15.33
N PRO A 539 -20.70 5.42 15.79
CA PRO A 539 -19.74 4.64 16.57
C PRO A 539 -18.51 4.26 15.76
N ILE A 540 -17.35 4.28 16.40
CA ILE A 540 -16.06 3.90 15.81
C ILE A 540 -15.48 2.68 16.55
N TYR A 541 -15.40 1.55 15.87
CA TYR A 541 -14.74 0.35 16.36
C TYR A 541 -13.37 0.24 15.71
N ILE A 542 -12.32 0.08 16.51
CA ILE A 542 -10.95 -0.14 16.03
C ILE A 542 -10.59 -1.59 16.28
N GLU A 543 -10.40 -2.38 15.22
CA GLU A 543 -9.87 -3.73 15.29
C GLU A 543 -8.36 -3.70 15.06
N LEU A 544 -7.58 -4.31 15.96
CA LEU A 544 -6.17 -4.59 15.74
C LEU A 544 -5.96 -6.07 15.44
N ASP A 545 -5.07 -6.39 14.50
CA ASP A 545 -4.61 -7.76 14.33
C ASP A 545 -3.85 -8.27 15.57
N SER A 546 -3.66 -9.58 15.70
CA SER A 546 -2.91 -10.19 16.83
C SER A 546 -1.44 -10.42 16.49
N SER A 547 -0.84 -9.58 15.66
CA SER A 547 0.57 -9.66 15.31
C SER A 547 1.45 -8.93 16.33
N PRO A 548 2.75 -9.27 16.45
CA PRO A 548 3.69 -8.50 17.27
C PRO A 548 3.77 -7.02 16.89
N HIS A 549 3.50 -6.69 15.62
CA HIS A 549 3.42 -5.31 15.16
C HIS A 549 2.25 -4.56 15.80
N SER A 550 1.09 -5.21 15.94
CA SER A 550 -0.08 -4.62 16.60
C SER A 550 0.08 -4.50 18.11
N ASP A 551 0.79 -5.42 18.76
CA ASP A 551 1.16 -5.25 20.17
C ASP A 551 2.01 -3.98 20.35
N HIS A 552 2.97 -3.77 19.44
CA HIS A 552 3.76 -2.54 19.44
C HIS A 552 2.92 -1.28 19.13
N LEU A 553 1.92 -1.36 18.24
CA LEU A 553 0.98 -0.27 17.99
C LEU A 553 0.14 0.04 19.23
N GLN A 554 -0.32 -0.98 19.95
CA GLN A 554 -1.10 -0.84 21.17
C GLN A 554 -0.32 -0.06 22.25
N ASP A 555 0.98 -0.30 22.35
CA ASP A 555 1.85 0.41 23.29
C ASP A 555 2.19 1.84 22.86
N LYS A 556 2.41 2.07 21.55
CA LYS A 556 2.80 3.37 20.99
C LYS A 556 1.66 4.37 20.88
N ILE A 557 0.46 3.92 20.49
CA ILE A 557 -0.68 4.81 20.30
C ILE A 557 -1.31 5.10 21.66
N VAL A 558 -0.98 6.27 22.20
CA VAL A 558 -1.39 6.72 23.53
C VAL A 558 -2.90 6.61 23.78
N LEU A 559 -3.73 6.92 22.77
CA LEU A 559 -5.19 6.88 22.93
C LEU A 559 -5.73 5.48 23.25
N PHE A 560 -5.09 4.42 22.76
CA PHE A 560 -5.55 3.04 22.99
C PHE A 560 -5.51 2.65 24.48
N LYS A 561 -4.67 3.31 25.28
CA LYS A 561 -4.58 3.10 26.74
C LYS A 561 -5.77 3.71 27.50
N PHE A 562 -6.50 4.63 26.86
CA PHE A 562 -7.61 5.37 27.48
C PHE A 562 -8.98 5.03 26.87
N MET A 563 -9.00 4.34 25.73
CA MET A 563 -10.24 3.88 25.11
C MET A 563 -10.87 2.69 25.84
N ASN A 564 -12.19 2.58 25.75
CA ASN A 564 -12.92 1.36 26.08
C ASN A 564 -12.36 0.22 25.22
N SER A 565 -11.86 -0.84 25.87
CA SER A 565 -11.26 -1.98 25.18
C SER A 565 -12.02 -3.28 25.44
N LYS A 566 -12.20 -4.07 24.38
CA LYS A 566 -12.67 -5.45 24.44
C LYS A 566 -11.54 -6.36 23.97
N HIS A 567 -10.94 -7.07 24.91
CA HIS A 567 -9.99 -8.13 24.61
C HIS A 567 -10.71 -9.48 24.52
N ILE A 568 -10.40 -10.27 23.48
CA ILE A 568 -10.92 -11.63 23.31
C ILE A 568 -9.77 -12.62 23.52
N ASP A 569 -9.81 -13.34 24.65
CA ASP A 569 -8.77 -14.32 25.01
C ASP A 569 -8.94 -15.67 24.33
N ASN A 570 -10.19 -16.15 24.27
CA ASN A 570 -10.54 -17.50 23.83
C ASN A 570 -11.85 -17.49 23.05
N ILE A 571 -12.14 -18.61 22.38
CA ILE A 571 -13.46 -18.85 21.78
C ILE A 571 -14.54 -18.82 22.87
N ASP A 572 -15.61 -18.05 22.63
CA ASP A 572 -16.86 -18.17 23.38
C ASP A 572 -17.84 -19.03 22.59
N TRP A 573 -18.07 -20.27 23.03
CA TRP A 573 -18.97 -21.20 22.35
C TRP A 573 -20.42 -20.72 22.32
N ASN A 574 -20.83 -19.78 23.18
CA ASN A 574 -22.17 -19.17 23.10
C ASN A 574 -22.37 -18.35 21.82
N ASP A 575 -21.28 -17.92 21.17
CA ASP A 575 -21.31 -17.23 19.88
C ASP A 575 -21.32 -18.20 18.68
N PHE A 576 -21.36 -19.52 18.91
CA PHE A 576 -21.44 -20.50 17.83
C PHE A 576 -22.83 -20.47 17.17
N GLU A 577 -22.88 -19.97 15.94
CA GLU A 577 -24.07 -19.96 15.10
C GLU A 577 -23.97 -21.01 13.99
N ILE A 578 -25.07 -21.73 13.74
CA ILE A 578 -25.17 -22.69 12.65
C ILE A 578 -25.54 -21.95 11.36
N ASN A 579 -24.54 -21.37 10.69
CA ASN A 579 -24.74 -20.64 9.43
C ASN A 579 -24.99 -21.57 8.22
N ASP A 580 -24.35 -22.74 8.19
CA ASP A 580 -24.60 -23.79 7.20
C ASP A 580 -25.19 -25.02 7.89
N GLN A 581 -26.52 -24.99 8.01
CA GLN A 581 -27.26 -26.01 8.73
C GLN A 581 -27.07 -27.39 8.09
N LYS A 582 -26.74 -27.54 6.80
CA LYS A 582 -26.55 -28.88 6.24
C LYS A 582 -25.17 -29.45 6.55
N VAL A 583 -24.12 -28.65 6.37
CA VAL A 583 -22.73 -29.09 6.59
C VAL A 583 -22.48 -29.46 8.05
N ILE A 584 -22.87 -28.58 8.98
CA ILE A 584 -22.67 -28.81 10.41
C ILE A 584 -23.52 -30.01 10.89
N GLN A 585 -24.76 -30.12 10.41
CA GLN A 585 -25.63 -31.23 10.81
C GLN A 585 -25.13 -32.57 10.29
N LEU A 586 -24.66 -32.68 9.04
CA LEU A 586 -24.05 -33.92 8.53
C LEU A 586 -22.88 -34.35 9.41
N VAL A 587 -21.99 -33.41 9.74
CA VAL A 587 -20.84 -33.67 10.62
C VAL A 587 -21.30 -34.16 11.99
N CYS A 588 -22.23 -33.46 12.64
CA CYS A 588 -22.74 -33.85 13.96
C CYS A 588 -23.47 -35.19 13.94
N ASN A 589 -24.24 -35.52 12.89
CA ASN A 589 -24.88 -36.83 12.71
C ASN A 589 -23.86 -37.95 12.66
N TYR A 590 -22.79 -37.78 11.90
CA TYR A 590 -21.71 -38.76 11.86
C TYR A 590 -20.97 -38.88 13.20
N LEU A 591 -20.66 -37.77 13.87
CA LEU A 591 -20.01 -37.79 15.19
C LEU A 591 -20.88 -38.49 16.24
N GLN A 592 -22.19 -38.20 16.28
CA GLN A 592 -23.13 -38.88 17.16
C GLN A 592 -23.22 -40.38 16.83
N ALA A 593 -23.27 -40.74 15.54
CA ALA A 593 -23.38 -42.14 15.13
C ALA A 593 -22.10 -42.96 15.39
N ILE A 594 -20.93 -42.32 15.38
CA ILE A 594 -19.66 -42.91 15.83
C ILE A 594 -19.67 -43.11 17.35
N LYS A 595 -20.19 -42.14 18.11
CA LYS A 595 -20.30 -42.19 19.59
C LYS A 595 -21.23 -43.32 20.04
N ASP A 596 -22.43 -43.40 19.45
CA ASP A 596 -23.46 -44.36 19.82
C ASP A 596 -23.34 -45.70 19.08
N LYS A 597 -22.35 -45.83 18.18
CA LYS A 597 -22.14 -46.98 17.30
C LYS A 597 -23.34 -47.31 16.39
N THR A 598 -24.25 -46.37 16.16
CA THR A 598 -25.40 -46.55 15.25
C THR A 598 -24.95 -46.59 13.78
N ILE A 599 -23.75 -46.08 13.47
CA ILE A 599 -23.13 -46.20 12.15
C ILE A 599 -22.91 -47.67 11.73
N LEU A 600 -22.93 -48.63 12.64
CA LEU A 600 -22.86 -50.06 12.31
C LEU A 600 -24.14 -50.56 11.62
N LYS A 601 -25.28 -49.88 11.84
CA LYS A 601 -26.63 -50.36 11.47
C LYS A 601 -27.43 -49.40 10.58
N LYS A 602 -26.98 -48.15 10.42
CA LYS A 602 -27.65 -47.11 9.62
C LYS A 602 -26.67 -46.46 8.63
N ASN A 603 -27.14 -46.18 7.41
CA ASN A 603 -26.45 -45.29 6.47
C ASN A 603 -26.91 -43.86 6.75
N ILE A 604 -25.98 -42.91 6.73
CA ILE A 604 -26.26 -41.49 6.92
C ILE A 604 -25.98 -40.80 5.59
N GLY A 605 -27.00 -40.22 4.98
CA GLY A 605 -26.86 -39.45 3.75
C GLY A 605 -27.43 -38.04 3.91
N ASP A 606 -27.27 -37.22 2.87
CA ASP A 606 -27.71 -35.82 2.83
C ASP A 606 -29.25 -35.68 3.03
N ASP A 607 -30.03 -36.72 2.67
CA ASP A 607 -31.50 -36.73 2.76
C ASP A 607 -32.06 -37.27 4.08
N SER A 608 -31.21 -37.82 4.96
CA SER A 608 -31.63 -38.54 6.18
C SER A 608 -31.01 -37.97 7.47
N LEU A 609 -30.85 -36.64 7.53
CA LEU A 609 -30.19 -35.95 8.63
C LEU A 609 -31.15 -35.65 9.78
N ASP A 610 -30.76 -36.05 10.99
CA ASP A 610 -31.44 -35.61 12.20
C ASP A 610 -31.03 -34.15 12.48
N SER A 611 -31.99 -33.27 12.75
CA SER A 611 -31.72 -31.86 13.04
C SER A 611 -31.41 -31.66 14.52
N PHE A 612 -30.14 -31.58 14.87
CA PHE A 612 -29.69 -31.29 16.24
C PHE A 612 -29.79 -29.81 16.58
N LEU A 613 -30.04 -29.51 17.86
CA LEU A 613 -29.96 -28.15 18.39
C LEU A 613 -28.50 -27.68 18.44
N PRO A 614 -28.24 -26.35 18.36
CA PRO A 614 -26.89 -25.79 18.43
C PRO A 614 -26.07 -26.29 19.63
N ALA A 615 -26.68 -26.37 20.83
CA ALA A 615 -25.99 -26.86 22.02
C ALA A 615 -25.51 -28.32 21.87
N THR A 616 -26.29 -29.18 21.22
CA THR A 616 -25.91 -30.57 20.95
C THR A 616 -24.77 -30.64 19.93
N CYS A 617 -24.86 -29.86 18.85
CA CYS A 617 -23.78 -29.76 17.85
C CYS A 617 -22.47 -29.27 18.49
N MET A 618 -22.54 -28.23 19.34
CA MET A 618 -21.40 -27.69 20.07
C MET A 618 -20.75 -28.77 20.93
N ASN A 619 -21.52 -29.53 21.71
CA ASN A 619 -20.97 -30.58 22.56
C ASN A 619 -20.25 -31.67 21.75
N LEU A 620 -20.85 -32.12 20.64
CA LEU A 620 -20.25 -33.13 19.76
C LEU A 620 -18.95 -32.65 19.10
N LEU A 621 -18.96 -31.41 18.59
CA LEU A 621 -17.79 -30.79 17.98
C LEU A 621 -16.69 -30.54 19.01
N ASN A 622 -17.05 -30.07 20.20
CA ASN A 622 -16.14 -29.82 21.31
C ASN A 622 -15.43 -31.12 21.75
N GLU A 623 -16.17 -32.19 22.03
CA GLU A 623 -15.59 -33.49 22.40
C GLU A 623 -14.61 -34.02 21.33
N SER A 624 -14.96 -33.86 20.05
CA SER A 624 -14.18 -34.41 18.93
C SER A 624 -12.96 -33.55 18.55
N PHE A 625 -13.05 -32.23 18.73
CA PHE A 625 -12.04 -31.27 18.29
C PHE A 625 -10.93 -31.07 19.33
N PHE A 626 -11.25 -31.10 20.64
CA PHE A 626 -10.29 -30.81 21.71
C PHE A 626 -9.39 -31.98 22.10
N GLN A 627 -9.78 -33.22 21.78
CA GLN A 627 -9.09 -34.42 22.27
C GLN A 627 -7.56 -34.42 21.98
N TYR A 628 -7.11 -33.70 20.95
CA TYR A 628 -5.73 -33.68 20.49
C TYR A 628 -5.13 -32.27 20.33
N ARG A 629 -5.78 -31.23 20.88
CA ARG A 629 -5.40 -29.82 20.67
C ARG A 629 -5.22 -29.09 21.99
N ASP A 630 -4.26 -28.17 22.03
CA ASP A 630 -4.11 -27.27 23.16
C ASP A 630 -5.24 -26.22 23.15
N PRO A 631 -6.11 -26.16 24.18
CA PRO A 631 -7.19 -25.18 24.29
C PRO A 631 -6.72 -23.73 24.10
N THR A 632 -5.46 -23.48 24.42
CA THR A 632 -4.79 -22.18 24.34
C THR A 632 -4.58 -21.71 22.89
N TYR A 633 -4.67 -22.55 21.86
CA TYR A 633 -4.44 -22.10 20.48
C TYR A 633 -5.64 -22.25 19.55
N ILE A 634 -6.76 -22.70 20.12
CA ILE A 634 -8.02 -22.94 19.43
C ILE A 634 -8.67 -21.62 19.01
N ASN A 635 -9.06 -21.54 17.73
CA ASN A 635 -9.75 -20.40 17.16
C ASN A 635 -10.84 -20.83 16.16
N TRP A 636 -11.77 -19.92 15.84
CA TRP A 636 -12.91 -20.22 14.97
C TRP A 636 -12.49 -20.64 13.57
N THR A 637 -11.40 -20.09 13.06
CA THR A 637 -10.85 -20.47 11.76
C THR A 637 -10.45 -21.95 11.75
N GLN A 638 -9.73 -22.42 12.76
CA GLN A 638 -9.37 -23.84 12.87
C GLN A 638 -10.59 -24.74 13.00
N LEU A 639 -11.60 -24.34 13.78
CA LEU A 639 -12.85 -25.10 13.90
C LEU A 639 -13.57 -25.22 12.55
N SER A 640 -13.72 -24.09 11.84
CA SER A 640 -14.33 -24.06 10.50
C SER A 640 -13.60 -24.96 9.52
N ILE A 641 -12.27 -25.03 9.60
CA ILE A 641 -11.44 -25.91 8.78
C ILE A 641 -11.72 -27.38 9.12
N CYS A 642 -11.74 -27.75 10.40
CA CYS A 642 -12.04 -29.11 10.82
C CYS A 642 -13.42 -29.57 10.38
N ILE A 643 -14.44 -28.72 10.55
CA ILE A 643 -15.81 -29.00 10.09
C ILE A 643 -15.82 -29.27 8.58
N SER A 644 -15.11 -28.45 7.79
CA SER A 644 -15.03 -28.62 6.34
C SER A 644 -14.34 -29.93 5.91
N VAL A 645 -13.24 -30.29 6.59
CA VAL A 645 -12.52 -31.55 6.34
C VAL A 645 -13.39 -32.76 6.72
N TYR A 646 -14.02 -32.73 7.89
CA TYR A 646 -14.93 -33.79 8.34
C TYR A 646 -16.12 -33.95 7.40
N HIS A 647 -16.69 -32.85 6.94
CA HIS A 647 -17.78 -32.87 5.98
C HIS A 647 -17.37 -33.57 4.68
N SER A 648 -16.21 -33.23 4.12
CA SER A 648 -15.69 -33.88 2.91
C SER A 648 -15.49 -35.39 3.10
N LEU A 649 -14.92 -35.78 4.24
CA LEU A 649 -14.70 -37.18 4.60
C LEU A 649 -16.03 -37.93 4.77
N PHE A 650 -16.98 -37.40 5.52
CA PHE A 650 -18.26 -38.05 5.80
C PHE A 650 -19.18 -38.08 4.58
N SER A 651 -19.23 -37.00 3.81
CA SER A 651 -19.96 -36.96 2.54
C SER A 651 -19.41 -38.00 1.55
N GLY A 652 -18.09 -38.09 1.42
CA GLY A 652 -17.46 -39.12 0.59
C GLY A 652 -17.72 -40.53 1.11
N PHE A 653 -17.65 -40.75 2.43
CA PHE A 653 -17.98 -42.03 3.05
C PHE A 653 -19.42 -42.46 2.78
N SER A 654 -20.38 -41.52 2.80
CA SER A 654 -21.80 -41.79 2.53
C SER A 654 -22.06 -42.26 1.09
N ARG A 655 -21.22 -41.83 0.13
CA ARG A 655 -21.36 -42.11 -1.30
C ARG A 655 -20.54 -43.31 -1.77
N CYS A 656 -19.59 -43.75 -0.97
CA CYS A 656 -18.72 -44.87 -1.29
C CYS A 656 -19.48 -46.20 -1.14
N GLY A 657 -19.70 -46.90 -2.25
CA GLY A 657 -20.39 -48.20 -2.25
C GLY A 657 -19.72 -49.25 -1.34
N TYR A 658 -18.39 -49.23 -1.24
CA TYR A 658 -17.62 -50.12 -0.35
C TYR A 658 -17.92 -49.91 1.14
N PHE A 659 -18.53 -48.78 1.52
CA PHE A 659 -18.78 -48.41 2.91
C PHE A 659 -20.26 -48.44 3.30
N LEU A 660 -21.15 -48.89 2.41
CA LEU A 660 -22.57 -49.09 2.69
C LEU A 660 -22.80 -50.39 3.49
N ILE A 661 -23.83 -50.42 4.35
CA ILE A 661 -24.16 -51.61 5.17
C ILE A 661 -24.25 -52.87 4.32
N ASP A 662 -24.96 -52.78 3.20
CA ASP A 662 -25.30 -53.95 2.36
C ASP A 662 -24.07 -54.61 1.74
N HIS A 663 -22.93 -53.91 1.74
CA HIS A 663 -21.69 -54.34 1.07
C HIS A 663 -20.58 -54.66 2.09
N VAL A 664 -20.81 -54.45 3.40
CA VAL A 664 -19.83 -54.68 4.46
C VAL A 664 -20.28 -55.82 5.37
N GLU A 665 -19.68 -57.01 5.21
CA GLU A 665 -20.04 -58.19 6.01
C GLU A 665 -19.72 -58.07 7.50
N ASN A 666 -18.65 -57.35 7.87
CA ASN A 666 -18.34 -57.05 9.27
C ASN A 666 -18.65 -55.57 9.57
N PRO A 667 -19.78 -55.25 10.22
CA PRO A 667 -20.15 -53.87 10.50
C PRO A 667 -19.09 -53.06 11.25
N GLN A 668 -18.29 -53.73 12.10
CA GLN A 668 -17.25 -53.09 12.91
C GLN A 668 -16.19 -52.40 12.04
N LEU A 669 -15.95 -52.92 10.84
CA LEU A 669 -15.06 -52.35 9.82
C LEU A 669 -15.39 -50.89 9.52
N ARG A 670 -16.67 -50.53 9.43
CA ARG A 670 -17.12 -49.16 9.12
C ARG A 670 -16.69 -48.18 10.20
N LEU A 671 -16.83 -48.60 11.46
CA LEU A 671 -16.46 -47.79 12.62
C LEU A 671 -14.93 -47.65 12.72
N ASP A 672 -14.19 -48.73 12.44
CA ASP A 672 -12.73 -48.72 12.50
C ASP A 672 -12.13 -47.82 11.40
N ILE A 673 -12.63 -47.92 10.16
CA ILE A 673 -12.26 -47.02 9.05
C ILE A 673 -12.53 -45.56 9.43
N LEU A 674 -13.74 -45.24 9.89
CA LEU A 674 -14.11 -43.86 10.25
C LEU A 674 -13.24 -43.30 11.38
N ARG A 675 -12.96 -44.10 12.42
CA ARG A 675 -12.09 -43.68 13.53
C ARG A 675 -10.67 -43.43 13.05
N THR A 676 -10.11 -44.32 12.24
CA THR A 676 -8.77 -44.16 11.68
C THR A 676 -8.67 -42.93 10.78
N LEU A 677 -9.66 -42.70 9.90
CA LEU A 677 -9.69 -41.52 9.03
C LEU A 677 -9.91 -40.21 9.81
N LEU A 678 -10.71 -40.24 10.87
CA LEU A 678 -10.94 -39.08 11.74
C LEU A 678 -9.66 -38.72 12.50
N GLN A 679 -8.96 -39.71 13.05
CA GLN A 679 -7.66 -39.53 13.71
C GLN A 679 -6.62 -38.92 12.76
N SER A 680 -6.54 -39.44 11.53
CA SER A 680 -5.60 -38.93 10.52
C SER A 680 -5.98 -37.51 10.06
N SER A 681 -7.28 -37.20 9.93
CA SER A 681 -7.77 -35.85 9.62
C SER A 681 -7.47 -34.85 10.74
N ASN A 682 -7.49 -35.31 12.00
CA ASN A 682 -7.09 -34.50 13.15
C ASN A 682 -5.60 -34.17 13.12
N GLN A 683 -4.75 -35.14 12.80
CA GLN A 683 -3.33 -34.91 12.61
C GLN A 683 -3.07 -33.93 11.46
N PHE A 684 -3.79 -34.07 10.34
CA PHE A 684 -3.68 -33.15 9.20
C PHE A 684 -4.05 -31.70 9.56
N THR A 685 -5.06 -31.52 10.40
CA THR A 685 -5.58 -30.20 10.78
C THR A 685 -4.89 -29.59 12.01
N SER A 686 -4.13 -30.36 12.79
CA SER A 686 -3.33 -29.87 13.94
C SER A 686 -1.93 -29.39 13.52
N LEU A 687 -1.32 -30.03 12.51
CA LEU A 687 0.02 -29.78 11.99
C LEU A 687 0.27 -28.40 11.32
N CYS A 688 -0.60 -27.39 11.50
CA CYS A 688 -0.57 -26.20 10.63
C CYS A 688 -0.32 -24.86 11.32
N VAL A 689 -0.33 -24.74 12.66
CA VAL A 689 -0.36 -23.40 13.29
C VAL A 689 0.38 -23.31 14.64
N GLU A 690 0.37 -24.36 15.47
CA GLU A 690 0.82 -24.28 16.86
C GLU A 690 2.34 -24.08 17.00
N ASP A 691 3.15 -24.88 16.30
CA ASP A 691 4.61 -24.80 16.36
C ASP A 691 5.17 -23.53 15.71
N VAL A 692 4.56 -23.09 14.59
CA VAL A 692 4.89 -21.83 13.91
C VAL A 692 4.62 -20.63 14.82
N ARG A 693 3.50 -20.62 15.55
CA ARG A 693 3.16 -19.50 16.45
C ARG A 693 3.98 -19.50 17.73
N LYS A 694 4.32 -20.68 18.29
CA LYS A 694 5.27 -20.79 19.40
C LYS A 694 6.62 -20.19 19.00
N SER A 695 7.13 -20.52 17.81
CA SER A 695 8.37 -19.98 17.23
C SER A 695 8.32 -18.45 16.99
N GLN A 696 7.23 -17.92 16.45
CA GLN A 696 7.05 -16.47 16.25
C GLN A 696 7.04 -15.68 17.56
N ARG A 697 6.43 -16.24 18.61
CA ARG A 697 6.38 -15.62 19.95
C ARG A 697 7.73 -15.69 20.67
N SER A 698 8.42 -16.84 20.61
CA SER A 698 9.75 -17.00 21.21
C SER A 698 10.82 -16.14 20.53
N ALA A 699 10.70 -15.91 19.21
CA ALA A 699 11.59 -14.99 18.49
C ALA A 699 11.43 -13.52 18.95
N SER A 700 10.30 -13.18 19.57
CA SER A 700 10.05 -11.84 20.14
C SER A 700 10.60 -11.70 21.56
N SER A 701 10.99 -12.80 22.22
CA SER A 701 11.39 -12.84 23.63
C SER A 701 12.85 -13.25 23.84
N ASN A 702 13.82 -12.79 23.02
CA ASN A 702 15.29 -12.95 23.20
C ASN A 702 15.87 -14.34 23.56
N GLU A 703 15.07 -15.39 23.69
CA GLU A 703 15.50 -16.76 23.93
C GLU A 703 15.72 -17.43 22.57
N THR A 704 16.97 -17.84 22.34
CA THR A 704 17.48 -18.66 21.21
C THR A 704 16.45 -18.90 20.10
N ALA A 705 16.43 -18.01 19.12
CA ALA A 705 15.55 -18.11 17.96
C ALA A 705 15.76 -19.45 17.24
N ILE A 706 14.83 -20.38 17.43
CA ILE A 706 14.67 -21.52 16.53
C ILE A 706 14.30 -20.93 15.17
N SER A 707 15.10 -21.21 14.14
CA SER A 707 14.90 -20.66 12.79
C SER A 707 13.45 -20.85 12.32
N PHE A 708 12.85 -19.84 11.67
CA PHE A 708 11.53 -19.95 11.04
C PHE A 708 11.43 -21.19 10.11
N SER A 709 12.57 -21.61 9.53
CA SER A 709 12.67 -22.84 8.73
C SER A 709 12.38 -24.13 9.50
N ASP A 710 12.62 -24.14 10.81
CA ASP A 710 12.46 -25.31 11.67
C ASP A 710 11.03 -25.42 12.24
N ALA A 711 10.30 -24.30 12.27
CA ALA A 711 8.89 -24.24 12.65
C ALA A 711 7.94 -24.57 11.49
N ILE A 712 8.40 -24.41 10.24
CA ILE A 712 7.72 -24.93 9.06
C ILE A 712 7.81 -26.45 9.10
N ILE A 713 6.66 -27.13 9.19
CA ILE A 713 6.62 -28.58 9.10
C ILE A 713 7.08 -28.99 7.70
N ARG A 714 8.32 -29.47 7.61
CA ARG A 714 8.92 -29.82 6.32
C ARG A 714 8.25 -31.06 5.75
N TRP A 715 8.00 -31.05 4.44
CA TRP A 715 7.42 -32.17 3.71
C TRP A 715 8.14 -33.48 4.05
N ASP A 716 9.47 -33.50 4.08
CA ASP A 716 10.29 -34.69 4.36
C ASP A 716 10.02 -35.33 5.73
N ARG A 717 9.55 -34.57 6.72
CA ARG A 717 9.27 -35.05 8.08
C ARG A 717 7.83 -35.48 8.32
N THR A 718 6.91 -35.19 7.39
CA THR A 718 5.49 -35.60 7.52
C THR A 718 5.26 -37.02 7.03
N GLN A 719 4.38 -37.76 7.71
CA GLN A 719 3.83 -39.02 7.24
C GLN A 719 2.31 -38.83 7.04
N PRO A 720 1.89 -38.17 5.94
CA PRO A 720 0.47 -37.93 5.73
C PRO A 720 -0.20 -39.27 5.45
N PHE A 721 -1.23 -39.59 6.24
CA PHE A 721 -2.24 -40.56 5.87
C PHE A 721 -3.57 -39.82 5.78
N SER A 722 -4.31 -39.93 4.68
CA SER A 722 -5.66 -39.36 4.51
C SER A 722 -6.40 -40.05 3.37
N VAL A 723 -7.65 -39.67 3.09
CA VAL A 723 -8.43 -40.19 1.97
C VAL A 723 -9.05 -39.05 1.18
N VAL A 724 -9.01 -39.16 -0.15
CA VAL A 724 -9.74 -38.31 -1.09
C VAL A 724 -10.78 -39.17 -1.77
N PHE A 725 -12.00 -38.67 -1.92
CA PHE A 725 -13.02 -39.38 -2.69
C PHE A 725 -13.05 -38.87 -4.13
N SER A 726 -13.11 -39.80 -5.09
CA SER A 726 -13.28 -39.50 -6.51
C SER A 726 -14.65 -38.86 -6.77
N SER A 727 -14.84 -38.30 -7.97
CA SER A 727 -16.17 -37.81 -8.37
C SER A 727 -17.25 -38.89 -8.45
N GLY A 728 -16.86 -40.17 -8.51
CA GLY A 728 -17.72 -41.34 -8.44
C GLY A 728 -17.93 -41.89 -7.02
N GLY A 729 -17.25 -41.34 -6.01
CA GLY A 729 -17.34 -41.81 -4.62
C GLY A 729 -16.29 -42.86 -4.22
N ASP A 730 -15.32 -43.18 -5.09
CA ASP A 730 -14.28 -44.16 -4.79
C ASP A 730 -13.18 -43.57 -3.89
N PRO A 731 -12.66 -44.34 -2.91
CA PRO A 731 -11.62 -43.87 -2.02
C PRO A 731 -10.24 -43.89 -2.71
N ILE A 732 -9.51 -42.78 -2.61
CA ILE A 732 -8.11 -42.62 -3.01
C ILE A 732 -7.29 -42.33 -1.76
N PHE A 733 -6.52 -43.31 -1.31
CA PHE A 733 -5.71 -43.18 -0.10
C PHE A 733 -4.44 -42.36 -0.36
N VAL A 734 -4.19 -41.38 0.50
CA VAL A 734 -3.06 -40.45 0.40
C VAL A 734 -2.00 -40.86 1.41
N TYR A 735 -0.88 -41.39 0.94
CA TYR A 735 0.28 -41.76 1.76
C TYR A 735 1.56 -41.78 0.92
N LYS A 736 2.72 -41.70 1.59
CA LYS A 736 4.03 -41.73 0.92
C LYS A 736 4.53 -43.14 0.66
N ARG A 737 4.41 -44.01 1.66
CA ARG A 737 4.81 -45.42 1.59
C ARG A 737 3.65 -46.30 2.05
N PRO A 738 3.49 -47.52 1.50
CA PRO A 738 2.46 -48.45 1.96
C PRO A 738 2.52 -48.72 3.47
N ASN A 739 3.72 -48.70 4.06
CA ASN A 739 3.91 -48.86 5.51
C ASN A 739 3.38 -47.69 6.35
N ASP A 740 3.08 -46.54 5.74
CA ASP A 740 2.48 -45.40 6.44
C ASP A 740 0.96 -45.57 6.60
N VAL A 741 0.36 -46.58 5.95
CA VAL A 741 -1.06 -46.91 6.10
C VAL A 741 -1.27 -47.66 7.43
N PRO A 742 -2.22 -47.23 8.27
CA PRO A 742 -2.52 -47.91 9.54
C PRO A 742 -2.80 -49.40 9.35
N THR A 743 -2.10 -50.26 10.10
CA THR A 743 -2.21 -51.72 9.98
C THR A 743 -3.63 -52.23 10.20
N SER A 744 -4.39 -51.57 11.09
CA SER A 744 -5.81 -51.85 11.33
C SER A 744 -6.64 -51.70 10.05
N LEU A 745 -6.34 -50.69 9.22
CA LEU A 745 -7.03 -50.43 7.96
C LEU A 745 -6.65 -51.44 6.89
N VAL A 746 -5.37 -51.83 6.83
CA VAL A 746 -4.88 -52.85 5.91
C VAL A 746 -5.57 -54.19 6.17
N GLN A 747 -5.63 -54.62 7.44
CA GLN A 747 -6.33 -55.84 7.86
C GLN A 747 -7.84 -55.79 7.56
N ALA A 748 -8.43 -54.62 7.82
CA ALA A 748 -9.83 -54.30 7.54
C ALA A 748 -10.21 -54.55 6.07
N PHE A 749 -9.43 -54.00 5.14
CA PHE A 749 -9.66 -54.18 3.71
C PHE A 749 -9.25 -55.57 3.22
N GLN A 750 -8.22 -56.20 3.80
CA GLN A 750 -7.87 -57.60 3.50
C GLN A 750 -9.04 -58.54 3.73
N LEU A 751 -9.64 -58.48 4.92
CA LEU A 751 -10.81 -59.27 5.27
C LEU A 751 -11.97 -59.04 4.29
N HIS A 752 -12.25 -57.78 3.95
CA HIS A 752 -13.31 -57.42 3.02
C HIS A 752 -13.08 -57.96 1.58
N TYR A 753 -11.86 -57.87 1.07
CA TYR A 753 -11.52 -58.37 -0.27
C TYR A 753 -11.50 -59.90 -0.35
N GLU A 754 -10.98 -60.58 0.67
CA GLU A 754 -10.97 -62.04 0.76
C GLU A 754 -12.39 -62.61 0.71
N ILE A 755 -13.33 -61.92 1.34
CA ILE A 755 -14.75 -62.25 1.40
C ILE A 755 -15.44 -62.02 0.05
N ILE A 756 -15.29 -60.84 -0.56
CA ILE A 756 -16.01 -60.47 -1.79
C ILE A 756 -15.52 -61.25 -3.02
N THR A 757 -14.22 -61.55 -3.09
CA THR A 757 -13.63 -62.18 -4.28
C THR A 757 -13.48 -63.70 -4.16
N GLY A 758 -13.69 -64.26 -2.96
CA GLY A 758 -13.51 -65.69 -2.69
C GLY A 758 -12.07 -66.20 -2.88
N ASN A 759 -11.09 -65.29 -3.03
CA ASN A 759 -9.75 -65.59 -3.52
C ASN A 759 -8.69 -65.08 -2.53
N LYS A 760 -8.03 -65.99 -1.80
CA LYS A 760 -7.06 -65.66 -0.73
C LYS A 760 -5.77 -64.98 -1.21
N ASN A 761 -5.51 -64.90 -2.52
CA ASN A 761 -4.19 -64.55 -3.07
C ASN A 761 -4.19 -63.46 -4.17
N GLN A 762 -5.26 -62.68 -4.36
CA GLN A 762 -5.17 -61.48 -5.21
C GLN A 762 -4.73 -60.26 -4.42
N GLN A 763 -3.73 -59.54 -4.96
CA GLN A 763 -2.83 -58.66 -4.24
C GLN A 763 -3.53 -57.41 -3.65
N LEU A 764 -3.28 -57.17 -2.35
CA LEU A 764 -3.48 -55.89 -1.65
C LEU A 764 -3.02 -54.65 -2.43
N ASN A 765 -2.08 -54.83 -3.35
CA ASN A 765 -1.52 -53.81 -4.23
C ASN A 765 -2.57 -53.01 -5.01
N THR A 766 -3.80 -53.51 -5.17
CA THR A 766 -4.87 -52.79 -5.85
C THR A 766 -5.51 -51.68 -4.99
N CYS A 767 -5.71 -51.93 -3.68
CA CYS A 767 -6.35 -50.97 -2.78
C CYS A 767 -5.34 -50.04 -2.11
N PHE A 768 -4.16 -50.55 -1.77
CA PHE A 768 -3.03 -49.77 -1.25
C PHE A 768 -1.80 -49.94 -2.17
N PRO A 769 -1.81 -49.32 -3.37
CA PRO A 769 -0.70 -49.43 -4.30
C PRO A 769 0.58 -48.76 -3.79
N ASP A 770 1.73 -49.34 -4.15
CA ASP A 770 3.00 -48.62 -4.06
C ASP A 770 3.08 -47.61 -5.22
N TYR A 771 2.78 -46.34 -4.91
CA TYR A 771 2.78 -45.26 -5.90
C TYR A 771 4.14 -45.09 -6.59
N SER A 772 5.24 -45.55 -5.99
CA SER A 772 6.56 -45.49 -6.62
C SER A 772 6.68 -46.32 -7.90
N GLN A 773 5.76 -47.28 -8.09
CA GLN A 773 5.73 -48.18 -9.25
C GLN A 773 4.86 -47.62 -10.39
N PHE A 774 4.17 -46.49 -10.19
CA PHE A 774 3.27 -45.93 -11.19
C PHE A 774 4.00 -45.04 -12.19
N THR A 775 3.57 -45.14 -13.45
CA THR A 775 4.04 -44.25 -14.52
C THR A 775 3.33 -42.89 -14.45
N HIS A 776 3.86 -41.91 -15.18
CA HIS A 776 3.24 -40.61 -15.38
C HIS A 776 1.76 -40.73 -15.77
N GLU A 777 1.47 -41.59 -16.76
CA GLU A 777 0.13 -41.84 -17.27
C GLU A 777 -0.80 -42.38 -16.18
N THR A 778 -0.37 -43.39 -15.42
CA THR A 778 -1.18 -43.98 -14.34
C THR A 778 -1.48 -42.97 -13.23
N LEU A 779 -0.50 -42.15 -12.86
CA LEU A 779 -0.68 -41.08 -11.87
C LEU A 779 -1.65 -40.00 -12.38
N PHE A 780 -1.54 -39.62 -13.66
CA PHE A 780 -2.43 -38.65 -14.29
C PHE A 780 -3.87 -39.15 -14.32
N LEU A 781 -4.09 -40.40 -14.75
CA LEU A 781 -5.42 -41.01 -14.81
C LEU A 781 -6.07 -41.02 -13.42
N LYS A 782 -5.31 -41.35 -12.36
CA LYS A 782 -5.83 -41.27 -10.99
C LYS A 782 -6.22 -39.85 -10.59
N LEU A 783 -5.43 -38.82 -10.89
CA LEU A 783 -5.82 -37.42 -10.64
C LEU A 783 -7.05 -37.00 -11.45
N ALA A 784 -7.17 -37.48 -12.70
CA ALA A 784 -8.29 -37.16 -13.57
C ALA A 784 -9.64 -37.64 -12.98
N THR A 785 -9.65 -38.70 -12.17
CA THR A 785 -10.88 -39.18 -11.49
C THR A 785 -11.48 -38.18 -10.49
N LEU A 786 -10.68 -37.25 -9.98
CA LEU A 786 -11.11 -36.19 -9.05
C LEU A 786 -11.90 -35.09 -9.76
N SER A 787 -11.90 -35.06 -11.10
CA SER A 787 -12.48 -33.97 -11.86
C SER A 787 -13.35 -34.46 -13.02
N LYS A 788 -14.50 -33.82 -13.21
CA LYS A 788 -15.33 -34.02 -14.40
C LYS A 788 -14.78 -33.28 -15.64
N LYS A 789 -13.61 -32.62 -15.53
CA LYS A 789 -12.93 -31.85 -16.59
C LYS A 789 -12.78 -32.61 -17.91
N TYR A 790 -12.59 -33.92 -17.85
CA TYR A 790 -12.28 -34.73 -19.05
C TYR A 790 -13.49 -35.49 -19.60
N PHE A 791 -14.69 -35.30 -19.03
CA PHE A 791 -15.89 -36.08 -19.40
C PHE A 791 -16.69 -35.42 -20.54
N ASN A 792 -17.02 -34.13 -20.44
CA ASN A 792 -17.90 -33.41 -21.39
C ASN A 792 -17.37 -32.01 -21.74
N LYS A 793 -16.06 -31.88 -21.91
CA LYS A 793 -15.42 -30.59 -22.24
C LYS A 793 -14.39 -30.78 -23.34
N SER A 794 -14.18 -29.72 -24.10
CA SER A 794 -13.11 -29.63 -25.10
C SER A 794 -11.91 -28.91 -24.48
N ILE A 795 -10.70 -29.34 -24.81
CA ILE A 795 -9.45 -28.83 -24.20
C ILE A 795 -8.50 -28.34 -25.30
N CYS A 796 -7.89 -27.19 -25.06
CA CYS A 796 -6.79 -26.71 -25.89
C CYS A 796 -5.48 -27.35 -25.44
N LEU A 797 -4.76 -28.03 -26.34
CA LEU A 797 -3.48 -28.66 -26.02
C LEU A 797 -2.34 -27.69 -25.73
N LYS A 798 -2.46 -26.41 -26.15
CA LYS A 798 -1.43 -25.39 -25.95
C LYS A 798 -1.55 -24.64 -24.63
N CYS A 799 -2.77 -24.41 -24.14
CA CYS A 799 -2.99 -23.63 -22.91
C CYS A 799 -3.77 -24.39 -21.83
N TYR A 800 -4.18 -25.65 -22.10
CA TYR A 800 -4.93 -26.54 -21.21
C TYR A 800 -6.23 -25.98 -20.62
N ARG A 801 -6.75 -24.88 -21.19
CA ARG A 801 -8.06 -24.31 -20.87
C ARG A 801 -9.18 -25.19 -21.41
N GLN A 802 -10.27 -25.16 -20.67
CA GLN A 802 -11.50 -25.90 -20.97
C GLN A 802 -12.49 -25.00 -21.70
N TYR A 803 -13.26 -25.65 -22.55
CA TYR A 803 -14.30 -25.06 -23.37
C TYR A 803 -15.50 -26.02 -23.40
N ASP A 804 -16.66 -25.51 -23.78
CA ASP A 804 -17.84 -26.36 -23.94
C ASP A 804 -17.61 -27.38 -25.05
N TYR A 805 -18.19 -28.58 -24.89
CA TYR A 805 -17.97 -29.69 -25.81
C TYR A 805 -18.26 -29.33 -27.28
N SER A 806 -19.20 -28.41 -27.53
CA SER A 806 -19.56 -27.92 -28.86
C SER A 806 -18.49 -27.03 -29.50
N GLN A 807 -17.65 -26.37 -28.70
CA GLN A 807 -16.61 -25.49 -29.21
C GLN A 807 -15.46 -26.29 -29.82
N THR A 808 -15.01 -25.82 -30.98
CA THR A 808 -13.99 -26.49 -31.81
C THR A 808 -12.67 -25.74 -31.86
N GLN A 809 -12.62 -24.48 -31.44
CA GLN A 809 -11.43 -23.61 -31.52
C GLN A 809 -11.17 -22.86 -30.21
N CYS A 810 -9.89 -22.67 -29.90
CA CYS A 810 -9.44 -21.93 -28.73
C CYS A 810 -9.45 -20.41 -28.97
N VAL A 811 -10.30 -19.67 -28.24
CA VAL A 811 -10.44 -18.20 -28.40
C VAL A 811 -9.29 -17.39 -27.79
N ARG A 812 -8.44 -18.02 -26.97
CA ARG A 812 -7.34 -17.34 -26.25
C ARG A 812 -5.98 -17.49 -26.92
N CYS A 813 -5.78 -18.53 -27.72
CA CYS A 813 -4.51 -18.75 -28.40
C CYS A 813 -4.56 -18.03 -29.75
N GLU A 814 -3.54 -17.23 -30.07
CA GLU A 814 -3.45 -16.44 -31.30
C GLU A 814 -3.57 -17.28 -32.59
N SER A 815 -3.36 -18.60 -32.50
CA SER A 815 -3.41 -19.55 -33.61
C SER A 815 -4.76 -20.27 -33.84
N ASN A 816 -5.83 -19.96 -33.11
CA ASN A 816 -7.14 -20.68 -33.23
C ASN A 816 -6.99 -22.21 -33.17
N GLU A 817 -6.16 -22.70 -32.23
CA GLU A 817 -5.89 -24.14 -32.06
C GLU A 817 -7.17 -24.95 -31.98
N MET A 818 -7.19 -26.08 -32.70
CA MET A 818 -8.31 -27.00 -32.68
C MET A 818 -8.41 -27.67 -31.31
N LEU A 819 -9.59 -27.61 -30.71
CA LEU A 819 -9.83 -28.19 -29.41
C LEU A 819 -10.04 -29.71 -29.55
N ILE A 820 -9.40 -30.47 -28.67
CA ILE A 820 -9.58 -31.92 -28.59
C ILE A 820 -10.69 -32.25 -27.58
N ARG A 821 -11.41 -33.34 -27.83
CA ARG A 821 -12.53 -33.80 -27.00
C ARG A 821 -12.66 -35.32 -27.06
N PRO A 822 -13.25 -35.96 -26.04
CA PRO A 822 -13.53 -37.39 -26.11
C PRO A 822 -14.53 -37.67 -27.24
N ILE A 823 -14.36 -38.79 -27.93
CA ILE A 823 -15.16 -39.17 -29.11
C ILE A 823 -16.62 -39.44 -28.72
N SER A 824 -16.84 -39.97 -27.52
CA SER A 824 -18.16 -40.17 -26.94
C SER A 824 -18.10 -40.08 -25.41
N SER A 825 -19.25 -40.16 -24.74
CA SER A 825 -19.36 -40.25 -23.28
C SER A 825 -19.10 -41.66 -22.72
N LYS A 826 -18.69 -42.62 -23.55
CA LYS A 826 -18.34 -43.97 -23.09
C LYS A 826 -17.02 -43.94 -22.32
N SER A 827 -16.93 -44.77 -21.28
CA SER A 827 -15.75 -44.85 -20.39
C SER A 827 -14.44 -45.07 -21.16
N GLU A 828 -14.44 -45.99 -22.13
CA GLU A 828 -13.24 -46.29 -22.93
C GLU A 828 -12.74 -45.10 -23.75
N ASP A 829 -13.65 -44.30 -24.31
CA ASP A 829 -13.29 -43.14 -25.13
C ASP A 829 -12.77 -41.98 -24.27
N ILE A 830 -13.32 -41.83 -23.05
CA ILE A 830 -12.84 -40.87 -22.05
C ILE A 830 -11.45 -41.26 -21.56
N GLU A 831 -11.22 -42.55 -21.27
CA GLU A 831 -9.91 -43.02 -20.82
C GLU A 831 -8.86 -42.84 -21.92
N LYS A 832 -9.16 -43.18 -23.18
CA LYS A 832 -8.27 -42.91 -24.33
C LYS A 832 -7.95 -41.42 -24.46
N PHE A 833 -8.95 -40.56 -24.27
CA PHE A 833 -8.76 -39.11 -24.30
C PHE A 833 -7.86 -38.62 -23.16
N GLN A 834 -8.03 -39.15 -21.94
CA GLN A 834 -7.17 -38.81 -20.81
C GLN A 834 -5.73 -39.30 -21.01
N LYS A 835 -5.53 -40.51 -21.55
CA LYS A 835 -4.20 -41.05 -21.90
C LYS A 835 -3.48 -40.16 -22.90
N PHE A 836 -4.19 -39.75 -23.96
CA PHE A 836 -3.63 -38.83 -24.95
C PHE A 836 -3.20 -37.48 -24.34
N ILE A 837 -3.98 -36.94 -23.39
CA ILE A 837 -3.58 -35.72 -22.67
C ILE A 837 -2.37 -35.97 -21.76
N ALA A 838 -2.32 -37.11 -21.08
CA ALA A 838 -1.19 -37.49 -20.24
C ALA A 838 0.11 -37.57 -21.05
N GLU A 839 0.08 -38.22 -22.22
CA GLU A 839 1.24 -38.32 -23.12
C GLU A 839 1.76 -36.94 -23.55
N LYS A 840 0.85 -36.00 -23.84
CA LYS A 840 1.22 -34.62 -24.20
C LYS A 840 1.82 -33.86 -23.02
N LEU A 841 1.20 -33.96 -21.85
CA LEU A 841 1.71 -33.33 -20.63
C LEU A 841 3.05 -33.90 -20.21
N GLN A 842 3.31 -35.18 -20.44
CA GLN A 842 4.58 -35.82 -20.08
C GLN A 842 5.80 -35.13 -20.71
N MET A 843 5.63 -34.49 -21.88
CA MET A 843 6.69 -33.74 -22.55
C MET A 843 7.01 -32.40 -21.87
N GLU A 844 6.06 -31.82 -21.12
CA GLU A 844 6.19 -30.52 -20.45
C GLU A 844 6.39 -30.65 -18.94
N TYR A 845 5.75 -31.65 -18.32
CA TYR A 845 5.76 -31.88 -16.88
C TYR A 845 5.53 -33.36 -16.55
N VAL A 846 6.51 -33.97 -15.87
CA VAL A 846 6.42 -35.37 -15.43
C VAL A 846 5.89 -35.45 -13.99
N LEU A 847 4.65 -35.95 -13.85
CA LEU A 847 4.12 -36.43 -12.58
C LEU A 847 5.00 -37.52 -11.97
N THR A 848 5.45 -37.27 -10.75
CA THR A 848 6.12 -38.24 -9.88
C THR A 848 5.19 -38.62 -8.73
N PRO A 849 5.44 -39.74 -8.04
CA PRO A 849 4.66 -40.13 -6.85
C PRO A 849 4.64 -39.02 -5.79
N ASP A 850 5.76 -38.33 -5.59
CA ASP A 850 5.89 -37.22 -4.67
C ASP A 850 4.97 -36.03 -5.04
N ASN A 851 4.99 -35.62 -6.31
CA ASN A 851 4.15 -34.53 -6.81
C ASN A 851 2.67 -34.91 -6.80
N TYR A 852 2.34 -36.17 -7.11
CA TYR A 852 0.98 -36.70 -7.03
C TYR A 852 0.40 -36.58 -5.62
N ILE A 853 1.12 -37.02 -4.59
CA ILE A 853 0.65 -36.93 -3.20
C ILE A 853 0.51 -35.46 -2.77
N LYS A 854 1.46 -34.59 -3.14
CA LYS A 854 1.36 -33.14 -2.87
C LYS A 854 0.11 -32.54 -3.52
N MET A 855 -0.19 -32.88 -4.77
CA MET A 855 -1.39 -32.42 -5.46
C MET A 855 -2.68 -32.90 -4.78
N LEU A 856 -2.72 -34.14 -4.28
CA LEU A 856 -3.86 -34.65 -3.51
C LEU A 856 -4.09 -33.87 -2.21
N LEU A 857 -3.02 -33.53 -1.49
CA LEU A 857 -3.10 -32.72 -0.27
C LEU A 857 -3.52 -31.27 -0.56
N ILE A 858 -3.02 -30.68 -1.65
CA ILE A 858 -3.47 -29.37 -2.14
C ILE A 858 -4.96 -29.42 -2.48
N TYR A 859 -5.39 -30.45 -3.21
CA TYR A 859 -6.79 -30.66 -3.55
C TYR A 859 -7.67 -30.75 -2.30
N LEU A 860 -7.27 -31.53 -1.29
CA LEU A 860 -7.98 -31.62 -0.01
C LEU A 860 -8.09 -30.26 0.68
N ARG A 861 -7.03 -29.46 0.68
CA ARG A 861 -7.05 -28.10 1.23
C ARG A 861 -8.05 -27.21 0.48
N VAL A 862 -7.96 -27.17 -0.85
CA VAL A 862 -8.84 -26.35 -1.68
C VAL A 862 -10.31 -26.76 -1.52
N GLN A 863 -10.61 -28.07 -1.52
CA GLN A 863 -11.95 -28.60 -1.25
C GLN A 863 -12.48 -28.22 0.14
N SER A 864 -11.57 -28.09 1.12
CA SER A 864 -11.91 -27.69 2.49
C SER A 864 -11.93 -26.16 2.69
N GLY A 865 -11.91 -25.37 1.60
CA GLY A 865 -11.92 -23.90 1.67
C GLY A 865 -10.63 -23.29 2.23
N LEU A 866 -9.54 -24.05 2.31
CA LEU A 866 -8.26 -23.57 2.80
C LEU A 866 -7.48 -22.87 1.67
N PRO A 867 -7.02 -21.63 1.88
CA PRO A 867 -6.14 -20.96 0.93
C PRO A 867 -4.81 -21.71 0.83
N VAL A 868 -4.35 -21.94 -0.41
CA VAL A 868 -3.08 -22.61 -0.72
C VAL A 868 -2.19 -21.64 -1.47
N LEU A 869 -1.00 -21.38 -0.93
CA LEU A 869 0.06 -20.68 -1.63
C LEU A 869 0.98 -21.71 -2.27
N ILE A 870 1.09 -21.70 -3.60
CA ILE A 870 2.00 -22.57 -4.35
C ILE A 870 3.21 -21.73 -4.74
N MET A 871 4.39 -22.07 -4.23
CA MET A 871 5.65 -21.39 -4.55
C MET A 871 6.65 -22.40 -5.13
N GLY A 872 7.15 -22.14 -6.34
CA GLY A 872 8.22 -22.91 -7.02
C GLY A 872 7.84 -23.46 -8.39
N GLU A 873 8.86 -23.69 -9.23
CA GLU A 873 8.78 -24.57 -10.40
C GLU A 873 8.74 -26.02 -9.89
N THR A 874 7.56 -26.63 -9.89
CA THR A 874 7.48 -28.08 -9.71
C THR A 874 7.82 -28.70 -11.07
N GLY A 875 8.83 -29.55 -11.12
CA GLY A 875 9.22 -30.32 -12.32
C GLY A 875 10.53 -29.86 -12.95
N ASN A 876 11.52 -30.77 -13.04
CA ASN A 876 12.67 -30.55 -13.91
C ASN A 876 12.18 -30.56 -15.37
N LEU A 877 12.33 -29.43 -16.05
CA LEU A 877 12.35 -29.37 -17.51
C LEU A 877 13.54 -30.21 -17.97
N LYS A 878 13.29 -31.31 -18.67
CA LYS A 878 14.31 -32.00 -19.46
C LYS A 878 14.32 -31.45 -20.87
#